data_AF-A0A4Q2J8H4-F1
#
_entry.id   AF-A0A4Q2J8H4-F1
#
_cell.length_a   1.000
_cell.length_b   1.000
_cell.length_c   1.000
_cell.angle_alpha   90.00
_cell.angle_beta   90.00
_cell.angle_gamma   90.00
#
_symmetry.space_group_name_H-M   'P 1'
#
loop_
_entity.id
_entity.type
_entity.pdbx_description
1 polymer ?
#
loop_
_entity_poly.entity_id
_entity_poly.type
_entity_poly.pdbx_seq_one_letter_code
_entity_poly.pdbx_strand_id
1 'polypeptide(L)'
;MFLSWRLLGSEATGATGTGMAGPDFAVYRDGERIATVTDSTDHVDAEGSATAEYAVAPIVNGIELEASAATSAWADGYHDLPLQKPADGVTPAGEAFTYSANDASVADVDGDGAYEFQVKWDPSNSKDVSQKGYTGTVYLDTYELDGTLLNRIDLGVNIRAGAHYTQFMTYDFDGDGRAETMLKTAPGTKSVAYDSDGTVAAEAFITMPEADVEAGYSHDDDYRMSADDYRDHLVQMFQGWSEHPEVVSGNWPATLEEAFGIPVVHEYPLSEAGAEELVDHFIDVYAPSRSSRNDLTTFEGFIVDGPEYLTVFDGETGQELQTIPYKPGRGDDGLLWGDYAMSRIEPGNRVDRFLAGVAYLDGERPSAVFARGYYTRTTMVAYDWDGEALSERFFVDSGHAPMSNPFNDSPHGVDGTDPEYGGITTQGFHSLSAADVDGDGKHEIVYGAATIDDDGTVLYSSYDVLPAGSAAPGSLARLGHGDAMHVTDIDPSRPGLEIWTVHEGGAWAPYGSVMRDAATGEVLFGAYSGRDTGRGMIGDVRADVAGTEVWASMPGGTDASGLLSTGGDILSAATPGTNMSIRWSADLTTQIVNGSGNATPTIDDWTRGTLLAAEGTRTNNGTKGTPSLVADVLGDWREELLVRTADSTALRIFTSTEDTGHKLTTLMHDPQYRAEVARQNTTYNQPSYTSYHLASDMDFAKVPVLTTPSAPIGPKFKDRPGTDHDEVQIPHDPAFRYYVDGELAEKGKSAGEGEVTVVAVPVAWSSTADGADAEWTVVFDD
;
A
#
# COMPACT_ATOMS: atom_id res chain seq x y z
N MET A 1 0.34 28.86 -17.78
CA MET A 1 0.07 27.42 -17.70
C MET A 1 1.24 26.78 -16.99
N PHE A 2 0.98 25.96 -15.97
CA PHE A 2 2.01 25.14 -15.35
C PHE A 2 2.01 23.78 -16.06
N LEU A 3 3.20 23.26 -16.33
CA LEU A 3 3.44 21.98 -16.98
C LEU A 3 4.42 21.21 -16.11
N SER A 4 4.20 19.92 -15.94
CA SER A 4 5.17 18.99 -15.35
C SER A 4 5.13 17.66 -16.10
N TRP A 5 6.23 16.93 -16.05
CA TRP A 5 6.39 15.61 -16.67
C TRP A 5 7.40 14.77 -15.89
N ARG A 6 7.40 13.47 -16.13
CA ARG A 6 8.27 12.55 -15.40
C ARG A 6 9.70 12.66 -15.95
N LEU A 7 10.69 12.65 -15.06
CA LEU A 7 11.98 12.07 -15.41
C LEU A 7 11.87 10.57 -15.15
N LEU A 8 12.02 9.75 -16.19
CA LEU A 8 11.94 8.31 -16.02
C LEU A 8 13.25 7.76 -15.45
N GLY A 9 13.16 6.74 -14.59
CA GLY A 9 14.33 6.02 -14.08
C GLY A 9 15.22 5.44 -15.18
N SER A 10 14.64 5.13 -16.34
CA SER A 10 15.35 4.67 -17.55
C SER A 10 16.16 5.76 -18.26
N GLU A 11 16.02 7.03 -17.85
CA GLU A 11 16.66 8.21 -18.43
C GLU A 11 17.66 8.89 -17.48
N ALA A 12 17.55 8.64 -16.18
CA ALA A 12 18.45 9.21 -15.18
C ALA A 12 19.86 8.62 -15.28
N THR A 13 20.88 9.48 -15.23
CA THR A 13 22.29 9.10 -15.48
C THR A 13 23.22 9.37 -14.31
N GLY A 14 22.73 10.01 -13.25
CA GLY A 14 23.56 10.43 -12.11
C GLY A 14 22.90 11.51 -11.29
N ALA A 15 23.71 12.28 -10.58
CA ALA A 15 23.27 13.41 -9.75
C ALA A 15 23.95 14.72 -10.16
N THR A 16 23.27 15.83 -9.85
CA THR A 16 23.73 17.21 -10.00
C THR A 16 23.65 17.93 -8.65
N GLY A 17 23.97 19.23 -8.62
CA GLY A 17 23.86 20.02 -7.39
C GLY A 17 22.42 20.30 -6.93
N THR A 18 21.42 20.11 -7.80
CA THR A 18 20.02 20.45 -7.51
C THR A 18 19.03 19.34 -7.88
N GLY A 19 19.49 18.16 -8.29
CA GLY A 19 18.62 17.10 -8.77
C GLY A 19 19.38 15.95 -9.41
N MET A 20 18.67 15.02 -10.05
CA MET A 20 19.22 13.97 -10.89
C MET A 20 19.72 14.53 -12.23
N ALA A 21 20.80 13.92 -12.73
CA ALA A 21 21.25 14.12 -14.11
C ALA A 21 20.43 13.24 -15.06
N GLY A 22 20.26 13.68 -16.30
CA GLY A 22 19.43 13.01 -17.29
C GLY A 22 19.28 13.89 -18.53
N PRO A 23 18.30 13.60 -19.41
CA PRO A 23 18.00 14.45 -20.56
C PRO A 23 17.65 15.89 -20.15
N ASP A 24 17.94 16.81 -21.08
CA ASP A 24 17.24 18.10 -21.14
C ASP A 24 15.90 17.88 -21.85
N PHE A 25 14.97 18.83 -21.74
CA PHE A 25 13.64 18.69 -22.35
C PHE A 25 13.28 19.90 -23.20
N ALA A 26 12.96 19.68 -24.48
CA ALA A 26 12.29 20.68 -25.31
C ALA A 26 10.80 20.72 -24.94
N VAL A 27 10.29 21.91 -24.65
CA VAL A 27 8.87 22.11 -24.36
C VAL A 27 8.19 22.74 -25.57
N TYR A 28 7.11 22.14 -26.02
CA TYR A 28 6.32 22.56 -27.17
C TYR A 28 4.96 23.10 -26.75
N ARG A 29 4.51 24.16 -27.43
CA ARG A 29 3.14 24.66 -27.40
C ARG A 29 2.61 24.74 -28.82
N ASP A 30 1.49 24.09 -29.10
CA ASP A 30 0.83 24.07 -30.42
C ASP A 30 1.82 23.70 -31.56
N GLY A 31 2.75 22.79 -31.27
CA GLY A 31 3.81 22.34 -32.19
C GLY A 31 5.01 23.28 -32.34
N GLU A 32 5.06 24.42 -31.64
CA GLU A 32 6.21 25.32 -31.61
C GLU A 32 7.02 25.15 -30.32
N ARG A 33 8.34 25.02 -30.42
CA ARG A 33 9.22 24.94 -29.25
C ARG A 33 9.26 26.29 -28.53
N ILE A 34 8.89 26.30 -27.26
CA ILE A 34 8.83 27.51 -26.42
C ILE A 34 9.96 27.56 -25.37
N ALA A 35 10.50 26.42 -24.95
CA ALA A 35 11.55 26.37 -23.94
C ALA A 35 12.47 25.15 -24.08
N THR A 36 13.58 25.19 -23.34
CA THR A 36 14.45 24.05 -23.07
C THR A 36 14.71 24.03 -21.57
N VAL A 37 14.34 22.95 -20.89
CA VAL A 37 14.44 22.81 -19.44
C VAL A 37 15.54 21.79 -19.11
N THR A 38 16.46 22.17 -18.22
CA THR A 38 17.69 21.39 -17.95
C THR A 38 17.83 20.96 -16.49
N ASP A 39 17.14 21.63 -15.58
CA ASP A 39 17.31 21.55 -14.12
C ASP A 39 16.07 21.09 -13.35
N SER A 40 14.93 20.95 -14.03
CA SER A 40 13.68 20.37 -13.50
C SER A 40 12.97 19.52 -14.57
N THR A 41 11.80 18.99 -14.23
CA THR A 41 10.83 18.47 -15.20
C THR A 41 9.48 19.20 -15.09
N ASP A 42 9.55 20.51 -14.90
CA ASP A 42 8.40 21.41 -14.96
C ASP A 42 8.70 22.70 -15.73
N HIS A 43 7.64 23.43 -16.09
CA HIS A 43 7.74 24.70 -16.78
C HIS A 43 6.49 25.57 -16.59
N VAL A 44 6.70 26.89 -16.40
CA VAL A 44 5.63 27.87 -16.39
C VAL A 44 5.59 28.67 -17.68
N ASP A 45 4.62 28.36 -18.55
CA ASP A 45 4.33 29.15 -19.75
C ASP A 45 3.38 30.32 -19.43
N ALA A 46 3.92 31.53 -19.34
CA ALA A 46 3.13 32.75 -19.07
C ALA A 46 2.24 33.19 -20.25
N GLU A 47 2.51 32.72 -21.47
CA GLU A 47 1.76 33.06 -22.68
C GLU A 47 0.71 31.99 -23.05
N GLY A 48 0.70 30.88 -22.32
CA GLY A 48 -0.21 29.75 -22.50
C GLY A 48 -1.68 30.10 -22.32
N SER A 49 -2.54 29.33 -22.98
CA SER A 49 -4.00 29.45 -22.89
C SER A 49 -4.66 28.10 -22.58
N ALA A 50 -5.92 28.11 -22.13
CA ALA A 50 -6.66 26.89 -21.82
C ALA A 50 -6.95 25.98 -23.03
N THR A 51 -6.69 26.45 -24.25
CA THR A 51 -6.84 25.67 -25.49
C THR A 51 -5.49 25.30 -26.12
N ALA A 52 -4.38 25.66 -25.48
CA ALA A 52 -3.06 25.31 -25.97
C ALA A 52 -2.78 23.83 -25.72
N GLU A 53 -2.15 23.18 -26.69
CA GLU A 53 -1.66 21.81 -26.57
C GLU A 53 -0.16 21.81 -26.29
N TYR A 54 0.27 20.98 -25.35
CA TYR A 54 1.66 20.90 -24.90
C TYR A 54 2.23 19.51 -25.13
N ALA A 55 3.49 19.44 -25.50
CA ALA A 55 4.26 18.21 -25.59
C ALA A 55 5.70 18.46 -25.12
N VAL A 56 6.38 17.41 -24.68
CA VAL A 56 7.79 17.47 -24.26
C VAL A 56 8.60 16.43 -25.01
N ALA A 57 9.82 16.80 -25.42
CA ALA A 57 10.74 15.89 -26.10
C ALA A 57 12.08 15.86 -25.33
N PRO A 58 12.58 14.67 -24.94
CA PRO A 58 13.88 14.57 -24.33
C PRO A 58 14.98 14.91 -25.35
N ILE A 59 16.03 15.58 -24.88
CA ILE A 59 17.22 15.94 -25.64
C ILE A 59 18.40 15.23 -24.97
N VAL A 60 19.03 14.32 -25.71
CA VAL A 60 20.15 13.52 -25.23
C VAL A 60 21.34 13.72 -26.16
N ASN A 61 22.49 14.11 -25.62
CA ASN A 61 23.69 14.41 -26.41
C ASN A 61 23.42 15.41 -27.56
N GLY A 62 22.52 16.37 -27.34
CA GLY A 62 22.11 17.37 -28.34
C GLY A 62 21.12 16.86 -29.40
N ILE A 63 20.75 15.58 -29.38
CA ILE A 63 19.72 15.01 -30.25
C ILE A 63 18.37 15.10 -29.56
N GLU A 64 17.41 15.77 -30.20
CA GLU A 64 16.01 15.77 -29.77
C GLU A 64 15.34 14.46 -30.20
N LEU A 65 14.71 13.78 -29.25
CA LEU A 65 14.03 12.50 -29.46
C LEU A 65 12.54 12.72 -29.74
N GLU A 66 11.79 11.62 -29.83
CA GLU A 66 10.36 11.67 -30.06
C GLU A 66 9.65 12.45 -28.94
N ALA A 67 8.75 13.36 -29.35
CA ALA A 67 7.94 14.12 -28.42
C ALA A 67 6.83 13.26 -27.82
N SER A 68 6.45 13.55 -26.58
CA SER A 68 5.29 12.97 -25.92
C SER A 68 4.01 13.20 -26.73
N ALA A 69 2.95 12.45 -26.40
CA ALA A 69 1.61 12.82 -26.81
C ALA A 69 1.28 14.25 -26.34
N ALA A 70 0.50 14.95 -27.16
CA ALA A 70 0.06 16.30 -26.83
C ALA A 70 -1.04 16.26 -25.76
N THR A 71 -0.96 17.16 -24.78
CA THR A 71 -1.95 17.28 -23.69
C THR A 71 -2.42 18.72 -23.50
N SER A 72 -3.62 18.89 -22.94
CA SER A 72 -4.21 20.20 -22.64
C SER A 72 -4.24 20.47 -21.14
N ALA A 73 -4.06 21.73 -20.75
CA ALA A 73 -4.06 22.13 -19.34
C ALA A 73 -5.44 21.95 -18.67
N TRP A 74 -5.44 21.55 -17.39
CA TRP A 74 -6.64 21.48 -16.57
C TRP A 74 -7.12 22.87 -16.17
N ALA A 75 -8.36 23.21 -16.53
CA ALA A 75 -8.88 24.57 -16.36
C ALA A 75 -9.04 24.99 -14.89
N ASP A 76 -9.36 24.05 -14.01
CA ASP A 76 -9.70 24.32 -12.61
C ASP A 76 -8.54 24.05 -11.62
N GLY A 77 -7.36 23.64 -12.13
CA GLY A 77 -6.21 23.26 -11.30
C GLY A 77 -6.32 21.89 -10.64
N TYR A 78 -7.32 21.10 -11.05
CA TYR A 78 -7.53 19.69 -10.71
C TYR A 78 -8.22 18.98 -11.87
N HIS A 79 -8.18 17.65 -11.86
CA HIS A 79 -8.96 16.80 -12.74
C HIS A 79 -10.00 16.04 -11.94
N ASP A 80 -11.25 16.02 -12.41
CA ASP A 80 -12.30 15.18 -11.85
C ASP A 80 -12.40 13.92 -12.72
N LEU A 81 -11.83 12.81 -12.25
CA LEU A 81 -12.04 11.48 -12.82
C LEU A 81 -13.51 11.08 -12.60
N PRO A 82 -14.38 11.04 -13.63
CA PRO A 82 -15.79 10.71 -13.47
C PRO A 82 -15.96 9.26 -13.01
N LEU A 83 -16.81 9.03 -12.01
CA LEU A 83 -17.06 7.71 -11.44
C LEU A 83 -18.49 7.23 -11.69
N GLN A 84 -18.65 5.93 -11.91
CA GLN A 84 -19.95 5.27 -12.03
C GLN A 84 -20.42 4.75 -10.67
N LYS A 85 -20.97 5.66 -9.86
CA LYS A 85 -21.47 5.36 -8.51
C LYS A 85 -22.45 4.16 -8.50
N PRO A 86 -22.18 3.10 -7.72
CA PRO A 86 -23.11 1.99 -7.54
C PRO A 86 -24.44 2.45 -6.93
N ALA A 87 -25.50 1.72 -7.27
CA ALA A 87 -26.82 1.98 -6.70
C ALA A 87 -26.86 1.69 -5.20
N ASP A 88 -27.63 2.51 -4.48
CA ASP A 88 -27.95 2.29 -3.07
C ASP A 88 -28.68 0.95 -2.85
N GLY A 89 -28.59 0.38 -1.65
CA GLY A 89 -29.12 -0.95 -1.35
C GLY A 89 -29.84 -1.04 0.01
N VAL A 90 -30.33 -2.23 0.31
CA VAL A 90 -30.99 -2.57 1.58
C VAL A 90 -30.49 -3.92 2.07
N THR A 91 -30.09 -4.02 3.34
CA THR A 91 -29.61 -5.27 3.95
C THR A 91 -30.75 -6.26 4.20
N PRO A 92 -30.46 -7.54 4.50
CA PRO A 92 -31.49 -8.50 4.93
C PRO A 92 -32.32 -8.03 6.13
N ALA A 93 -31.72 -7.23 7.03
CA ALA A 93 -32.40 -6.63 8.19
C ALA A 93 -33.30 -5.42 7.83
N GLY A 94 -33.36 -5.01 6.55
CA GLY A 94 -34.15 -3.87 6.09
C GLY A 94 -33.46 -2.51 6.28
N GLU A 95 -32.17 -2.48 6.60
CA GLU A 95 -31.39 -1.24 6.73
C GLU A 95 -30.98 -0.75 5.33
N ALA A 96 -31.35 0.49 4.99
CA ALA A 96 -30.90 1.12 3.74
C ALA A 96 -29.47 1.66 3.88
N PHE A 97 -28.68 1.54 2.82
CA PHE A 97 -27.31 2.06 2.74
C PHE A 97 -27.03 2.69 1.37
N THR A 98 -26.07 3.60 1.34
CA THR A 98 -25.61 4.30 0.13
C THR A 98 -24.12 4.08 -0.10
N TYR A 99 -23.59 4.39 -1.27
CA TYR A 99 -22.15 4.27 -1.55
C TYR A 99 -21.37 5.58 -1.52
N SER A 100 -20.10 5.49 -1.13
CA SER A 100 -19.07 6.49 -1.38
C SER A 100 -17.80 5.83 -1.92
N ALA A 101 -17.14 6.48 -2.89
CA ALA A 101 -15.78 6.12 -3.29
C ALA A 101 -14.87 6.19 -2.05
N ASN A 102 -13.91 5.30 -1.92
CA ASN A 102 -13.14 5.12 -0.70
C ASN A 102 -11.65 5.02 -1.03
N ASP A 103 -10.92 4.07 -0.46
CA ASP A 103 -9.51 3.83 -0.77
C ASP A 103 -9.31 3.54 -2.26
N ALA A 104 -8.18 4.02 -2.81
CA ALA A 104 -7.79 3.79 -4.19
C ALA A 104 -6.37 3.22 -4.29
N SER A 105 -6.05 2.66 -5.45
CA SER A 105 -4.70 2.32 -5.89
C SER A 105 -4.53 2.69 -7.36
N VAL A 106 -3.32 2.50 -7.89
CA VAL A 106 -2.99 2.76 -9.29
C VAL A 106 -2.05 1.70 -9.84
N ALA A 107 -2.24 1.37 -11.12
CA ALA A 107 -1.33 0.55 -11.90
C ALA A 107 -1.65 0.71 -13.40
N ASP A 108 -0.65 0.49 -14.24
CA ASP A 108 -0.80 0.39 -15.70
C ASP A 108 -1.35 -1.00 -15.99
N VAL A 109 -2.62 -1.10 -16.40
CA VAL A 109 -3.28 -2.40 -16.58
C VAL A 109 -3.31 -2.86 -18.03
N ASP A 110 -3.03 -1.98 -18.99
CA ASP A 110 -3.10 -2.26 -20.43
C ASP A 110 -1.75 -2.14 -21.16
N GLY A 111 -0.72 -1.62 -20.48
CA GLY A 111 0.66 -1.54 -20.92
C GLY A 111 0.97 -0.30 -21.76
N ASP A 112 0.16 0.75 -21.66
CA ASP A 112 0.32 1.98 -22.44
C ASP A 112 1.25 3.02 -21.77
N GLY A 113 1.64 2.80 -20.51
CA GLY A 113 2.51 3.65 -19.70
C GLY A 113 1.77 4.72 -18.87
N ALA A 114 0.44 4.78 -18.94
CA ALA A 114 -0.42 5.55 -18.06
C ALA A 114 -0.91 4.70 -16.87
N TYR A 115 -1.44 5.35 -15.83
CA TYR A 115 -2.04 4.65 -14.71
C TYR A 115 -3.55 4.65 -14.82
N GLU A 116 -4.14 3.47 -14.66
CA GLU A 116 -5.54 3.30 -14.32
C GLU A 116 -5.72 3.38 -12.80
N PHE A 117 -6.90 3.84 -12.39
CA PHE A 117 -7.25 4.08 -11.00
C PHE A 117 -8.20 3.00 -10.51
N GLN A 118 -7.74 2.19 -9.56
CA GLN A 118 -8.58 1.21 -8.88
C GLN A 118 -9.30 1.89 -7.71
N VAL A 119 -10.63 1.87 -7.70
CA VAL A 119 -11.46 2.59 -6.71
C VAL A 119 -12.35 1.61 -5.94
N LYS A 120 -12.10 1.48 -4.64
CA LYS A 120 -12.99 0.72 -3.75
C LYS A 120 -14.24 1.54 -3.41
N TRP A 121 -15.41 0.93 -3.51
CA TRP A 121 -16.67 1.51 -3.06
C TRP A 121 -17.04 0.98 -1.68
N ASP A 122 -17.19 1.90 -0.73
CA ASP A 122 -17.58 1.58 0.63
C ASP A 122 -19.07 1.89 0.85
N PRO A 123 -19.88 0.91 1.30
CA PRO A 123 -21.26 1.16 1.67
C PRO A 123 -21.30 1.93 3.01
N SER A 124 -22.27 2.83 3.17
CA SER A 124 -22.40 3.70 4.34
C SER A 124 -22.62 2.96 5.67
N ASN A 125 -22.86 1.66 5.61
CA ASN A 125 -23.01 0.78 6.74
C ASN A 125 -21.86 -0.25 6.84
N SER A 126 -20.69 0.02 6.25
CA SER A 126 -19.46 -0.73 6.54
C SER A 126 -19.16 -0.75 8.05
N LYS A 127 -18.40 -1.74 8.50
CA LYS A 127 -18.19 -2.03 9.93
C LYS A 127 -16.72 -2.17 10.26
N ASP A 128 -16.30 -1.61 11.39
CA ASP A 128 -15.13 -2.17 12.07
C ASP A 128 -15.46 -3.61 12.52
N VAL A 129 -14.46 -4.48 12.61
CA VAL A 129 -14.70 -5.89 12.97
C VAL A 129 -15.30 -6.07 14.37
N SER A 130 -15.17 -5.10 15.27
CA SER A 130 -15.83 -5.12 16.58
C SER A 130 -17.33 -4.79 16.53
N GLN A 131 -17.84 -4.32 15.39
CA GLN A 131 -19.20 -3.83 15.23
C GLN A 131 -20.10 -4.88 14.59
N LYS A 132 -21.29 -5.07 15.17
CA LYS A 132 -22.36 -5.95 14.63
C LYS A 132 -23.15 -5.25 13.52
N GLY A 133 -23.80 -6.05 12.69
CA GLY A 133 -24.69 -5.59 11.63
C GLY A 133 -24.25 -6.08 10.26
N TYR A 134 -25.22 -6.26 9.38
CA TYR A 134 -24.98 -6.49 7.96
C TYR A 134 -24.25 -5.29 7.32
N THR A 135 -23.57 -5.57 6.22
CA THR A 135 -22.99 -4.55 5.34
C THR A 135 -23.55 -4.67 3.94
N GLY A 136 -23.54 -3.57 3.20
CA GLY A 136 -23.62 -3.63 1.74
C GLY A 136 -22.43 -4.38 1.13
N THR A 137 -22.55 -4.70 -0.15
CA THR A 137 -21.49 -5.31 -0.95
C THR A 137 -20.32 -4.35 -1.15
N VAL A 138 -19.10 -4.86 -1.21
CA VAL A 138 -17.91 -4.10 -1.63
C VAL A 138 -17.75 -4.23 -3.15
N TYR A 139 -17.51 -3.12 -3.83
CA TYR A 139 -17.12 -3.11 -5.25
C TYR A 139 -15.71 -2.55 -5.39
N LEU A 140 -14.95 -3.07 -6.36
CA LEU A 140 -13.68 -2.51 -6.80
C LEU A 140 -13.78 -2.25 -8.30
N ASP A 141 -13.61 -1.00 -8.71
CA ASP A 141 -13.67 -0.58 -10.11
C ASP A 141 -12.29 -0.21 -10.62
N THR A 142 -12.00 -0.46 -11.90
CA THR A 142 -10.81 0.04 -12.59
C THR A 142 -11.22 1.08 -13.65
N TYR A 143 -10.67 2.28 -13.56
CA TYR A 143 -10.95 3.40 -14.47
C TYR A 143 -9.69 3.89 -15.19
N GLU A 144 -9.80 4.18 -16.48
CA GLU A 144 -8.86 5.08 -17.17
C GLU A 144 -9.04 6.52 -16.66
N LEU A 145 -8.01 7.36 -16.86
CA LEU A 145 -8.03 8.77 -16.43
C LEU A 145 -9.22 9.57 -17.00
N ASP A 146 -9.74 9.19 -18.17
CA ASP A 146 -10.85 9.89 -18.83
C ASP A 146 -12.24 9.54 -18.25
N GLY A 147 -12.32 8.56 -17.34
CA GLY A 147 -13.56 8.07 -16.74
C GLY A 147 -14.14 6.82 -17.40
N THR A 148 -13.47 6.23 -18.39
CA THR A 148 -13.82 4.93 -18.93
C THR A 148 -13.70 3.87 -17.83
N LEU A 149 -14.83 3.25 -17.48
CA LEU A 149 -14.86 2.13 -16.55
C LEU A 149 -14.51 0.86 -17.34
N LEU A 150 -13.38 0.23 -17.00
CA LEU A 150 -12.92 -0.98 -17.68
C LEU A 150 -13.61 -2.24 -17.10
N ASN A 151 -13.55 -2.38 -15.78
CA ASN A 151 -14.17 -3.50 -15.07
C ASN A 151 -14.63 -3.13 -13.65
N ARG A 152 -15.52 -3.97 -13.11
CA ARG A 152 -15.99 -3.95 -11.71
C ARG A 152 -15.93 -5.36 -11.14
N ILE A 153 -15.21 -5.51 -10.04
CA ILE A 153 -15.25 -6.69 -9.18
C ILE A 153 -16.32 -6.46 -8.11
N ASP A 154 -17.40 -7.24 -8.17
CA ASP A 154 -18.46 -7.33 -7.16
C ASP A 154 -18.09 -8.46 -6.19
N LEU A 155 -17.69 -8.14 -4.95
CA LEU A 155 -17.25 -9.15 -3.99
C LEU A 155 -18.38 -10.03 -3.43
N GLY A 156 -19.64 -9.70 -3.73
CA GLY A 156 -20.79 -10.45 -3.28
C GLY A 156 -21.07 -10.28 -1.78
N VAL A 157 -21.97 -11.12 -1.27
CA VAL A 157 -22.46 -11.03 0.11
C VAL A 157 -21.52 -11.64 1.15
N ASN A 158 -20.61 -12.52 0.72
CA ASN A 158 -19.74 -13.30 1.60
C ASN A 158 -18.39 -12.63 1.90
N ILE A 159 -18.23 -11.37 1.47
CA ILE A 159 -17.15 -10.49 1.89
C ILE A 159 -17.77 -9.29 2.61
N ARG A 160 -17.45 -9.15 3.89
CA ARG A 160 -17.97 -8.06 4.73
C ARG A 160 -17.24 -6.75 4.42
N ALA A 161 -17.97 -5.63 4.45
CA ALA A 161 -17.39 -4.32 4.17
C ALA A 161 -16.81 -3.66 5.42
N GLY A 162 -15.60 -3.12 5.30
CA GLY A 162 -14.90 -2.39 6.36
C GLY A 162 -13.39 -2.40 6.14
N ALA A 163 -12.68 -1.55 6.88
CA ALA A 163 -11.24 -1.32 6.70
C ALA A 163 -10.40 -2.61 6.78
N HIS A 164 -10.74 -3.53 7.70
CA HIS A 164 -9.93 -4.71 8.00
C HIS A 164 -10.22 -5.93 7.11
N TYR A 165 -11.19 -5.85 6.18
CA TYR A 165 -11.61 -6.98 5.34
C TYR A 165 -10.87 -7.01 4.00
N THR A 166 -11.39 -6.32 2.98
CA THR A 166 -10.81 -6.31 1.63
C THR A 166 -9.53 -5.47 1.59
N GLN A 167 -8.41 -6.16 1.37
CA GLN A 167 -7.13 -5.57 0.99
C GLN A 167 -6.86 -6.01 -0.46
N PHE A 168 -6.66 -5.06 -1.38
CA PHE A 168 -6.53 -5.35 -2.81
C PHE A 168 -5.16 -4.87 -3.31
N MET A 169 -4.42 -5.75 -3.98
CA MET A 169 -3.10 -5.44 -4.52
C MET A 169 -3.18 -5.40 -6.03
N THR A 170 -2.90 -4.24 -6.62
CA THR A 170 -2.81 -4.08 -8.07
C THR A 170 -1.38 -3.75 -8.48
N TYR A 171 -0.77 -4.66 -9.24
CA TYR A 171 0.65 -4.63 -9.60
C TYR A 171 0.92 -5.54 -10.79
N ASP A 172 1.95 -5.24 -11.59
CA ASP A 172 2.48 -6.15 -12.60
C ASP A 172 3.33 -7.22 -11.90
N PHE A 173 2.69 -8.33 -11.53
CA PHE A 173 3.34 -9.37 -10.74
C PHE A 173 4.21 -10.29 -11.58
N ASP A 174 3.88 -10.50 -12.86
CA ASP A 174 4.64 -11.37 -13.74
C ASP A 174 5.73 -10.66 -14.56
N GLY A 175 5.67 -9.33 -14.67
CA GLY A 175 6.61 -8.50 -15.41
C GLY A 175 6.33 -8.44 -16.92
N ASP A 176 5.09 -8.68 -17.36
CA ASP A 176 4.70 -8.60 -18.77
C ASP A 176 4.41 -7.15 -19.25
N GLY A 177 4.40 -6.19 -18.31
CA GLY A 177 4.10 -4.79 -18.54
C GLY A 177 2.65 -4.40 -18.29
N ARG A 178 1.79 -5.31 -17.83
CA ARG A 178 0.38 -5.09 -17.48
C ARG A 178 0.10 -5.57 -16.07
N ALA A 179 -0.62 -4.77 -15.29
CA ALA A 179 -0.90 -5.13 -13.91
C ALA A 179 -2.07 -6.11 -13.74
N GLU A 180 -1.92 -7.04 -12.80
CA GLU A 180 -3.01 -7.84 -12.24
C GLU A 180 -3.55 -7.24 -10.95
N THR A 181 -4.77 -7.65 -10.57
CA THR A 181 -5.34 -7.37 -9.25
C THR A 181 -5.52 -8.66 -8.46
N MET A 182 -4.97 -8.72 -7.26
CA MET A 182 -5.09 -9.84 -6.32
C MET A 182 -5.81 -9.43 -5.04
N LEU A 183 -6.83 -10.18 -4.63
CA LEU A 183 -7.58 -9.94 -3.41
C LEU A 183 -8.32 -11.17 -2.90
N LYS A 184 -8.68 -11.13 -1.61
CA LYS A 184 -9.55 -12.13 -0.98
C LYS A 184 -10.95 -12.07 -1.58
N THR A 185 -11.48 -13.22 -1.98
CA THR A 185 -12.81 -13.40 -2.56
C THR A 185 -13.54 -14.57 -1.87
N ALA A 186 -14.79 -14.80 -2.25
CA ALA A 186 -15.65 -15.83 -1.67
C ALA A 186 -16.70 -16.30 -2.68
N PRO A 187 -17.49 -17.36 -2.41
CA PRO A 187 -18.65 -17.67 -3.23
C PRO A 187 -19.56 -16.45 -3.38
N GLY A 188 -20.04 -16.19 -4.59
CA GLY A 188 -20.86 -15.02 -4.90
C GLY A 188 -20.07 -13.84 -5.48
N THR A 189 -18.73 -13.85 -5.38
CA THR A 189 -17.89 -12.84 -6.06
C THR A 189 -18.00 -12.98 -7.58
N LYS A 190 -18.13 -11.83 -8.26
CA LYS A 190 -18.20 -11.72 -9.72
C LYS A 190 -17.26 -10.66 -10.24
N SER A 191 -16.87 -10.82 -11.49
CA SER A 191 -16.28 -9.75 -12.30
C SER A 191 -17.23 -9.34 -13.42
N VAL A 192 -17.27 -8.04 -13.69
CA VAL A 192 -18.05 -7.40 -14.75
C VAL A 192 -17.11 -6.58 -15.62
N ALA A 193 -17.00 -6.92 -16.89
CA ALA A 193 -16.28 -6.13 -17.89
C ALA A 193 -17.24 -5.19 -18.62
N TYR A 194 -16.75 -4.02 -19.01
CA TYR A 194 -17.55 -3.00 -19.69
C TYR A 194 -17.00 -2.69 -21.09
N ASP A 195 -17.91 -2.39 -22.02
CA ASP A 195 -17.58 -1.76 -23.29
C ASP A 195 -17.29 -0.26 -23.05
N SER A 196 -16.58 0.38 -23.98
CA SER A 196 -16.23 1.81 -23.90
C SER A 196 -17.42 2.78 -23.85
N ASP A 197 -18.65 2.31 -24.17
CA ASP A 197 -19.87 3.09 -24.00
C ASP A 197 -20.50 2.95 -22.59
N GLY A 198 -19.86 2.20 -21.70
CA GLY A 198 -20.27 1.94 -20.32
C GLY A 198 -21.31 0.83 -20.19
N THR A 199 -21.64 0.10 -21.26
CA THR A 199 -22.53 -1.08 -21.17
C THR A 199 -21.77 -2.33 -20.74
N VAL A 200 -22.45 -3.26 -20.06
CA VAL A 200 -21.83 -4.51 -19.59
C VAL A 200 -21.52 -5.41 -20.79
N ALA A 201 -20.23 -5.68 -21.01
CA ALA A 201 -19.73 -6.56 -22.06
C ALA A 201 -19.78 -8.04 -21.62
N ALA A 202 -19.37 -8.33 -20.38
CA ALA A 202 -19.40 -9.66 -19.79
C ALA A 202 -19.58 -9.61 -18.27
N GLU A 203 -20.16 -10.67 -17.69
CA GLU A 203 -20.27 -10.88 -16.25
C GLU A 203 -20.08 -12.37 -15.96
N ALA A 204 -19.23 -12.71 -14.99
CA ALA A 204 -19.01 -14.08 -14.55
C ALA A 204 -18.70 -14.15 -13.06
N PHE A 205 -19.14 -15.23 -12.40
CA PHE A 205 -18.61 -15.58 -11.08
C PHE A 205 -17.17 -16.07 -11.21
N ILE A 206 -16.37 -15.85 -10.17
CA ILE A 206 -15.07 -16.53 -10.04
C ILE A 206 -15.25 -18.05 -9.99
N THR A 207 -14.23 -18.80 -10.34
CA THR A 207 -14.25 -20.26 -10.24
C THR A 207 -14.12 -20.69 -8.79
N MET A 208 -14.99 -21.60 -8.33
CA MET A 208 -14.78 -22.28 -7.04
C MET A 208 -13.85 -23.47 -7.22
N PRO A 209 -12.90 -23.72 -6.28
CA PRO A 209 -12.08 -24.92 -6.27
C PRO A 209 -12.94 -26.19 -6.37
N GLU A 210 -12.46 -27.20 -7.11
CA GLU A 210 -13.22 -28.44 -7.36
C GLU A 210 -13.66 -29.13 -6.07
N ALA A 211 -12.80 -29.15 -5.05
CA ALA A 211 -13.12 -29.71 -3.74
C ALA A 211 -14.31 -29.02 -3.06
N ASP A 212 -14.48 -27.72 -3.27
CA ASP A 212 -15.57 -26.94 -2.69
C ASP A 212 -16.89 -27.16 -3.45
N VAL A 213 -16.82 -27.30 -4.77
CA VAL A 213 -17.96 -27.74 -5.59
C VAL A 213 -18.41 -29.15 -5.21
N GLU A 214 -17.46 -30.08 -5.01
CA GLU A 214 -17.73 -31.45 -4.56
C GLU A 214 -18.30 -31.50 -3.13
N ALA A 215 -17.91 -30.56 -2.26
CA ALA A 215 -18.46 -30.37 -0.93
C ALA A 215 -19.88 -29.78 -0.95
N GLY A 216 -20.34 -29.27 -2.10
CA GLY A 216 -21.70 -28.79 -2.31
C GLY A 216 -21.88 -27.28 -2.14
N TYR A 217 -20.79 -26.51 -2.06
CA TYR A 217 -20.85 -25.05 -2.00
C TYR A 217 -21.32 -24.44 -3.33
N SER A 218 -21.99 -23.30 -3.24
CA SER A 218 -22.61 -22.57 -4.36
C SER A 218 -22.35 -21.07 -4.26
N HIS A 219 -22.31 -20.39 -5.41
CA HIS A 219 -22.30 -18.92 -5.44
C HIS A 219 -23.61 -18.28 -4.96
N ASP A 220 -24.68 -19.08 -4.82
CA ASP A 220 -25.96 -18.64 -4.24
C ASP A 220 -25.98 -18.72 -2.69
N ASP A 221 -24.92 -19.25 -2.07
CA ASP A 221 -24.83 -19.37 -0.61
C ASP A 221 -24.65 -18.00 0.05
N ASP A 222 -25.30 -17.80 1.20
CA ASP A 222 -25.18 -16.59 2.04
C ASP A 222 -24.74 -17.00 3.44
N TYR A 223 -23.47 -16.74 3.76
CA TYR A 223 -22.85 -17.09 5.03
C TYR A 223 -22.95 -15.96 6.08
N ARG A 224 -23.69 -14.89 5.78
CA ARG A 224 -23.91 -13.82 6.76
C ARG A 224 -24.90 -14.29 7.81
N MET A 225 -24.44 -14.42 9.04
CA MET A 225 -25.28 -14.87 10.14
C MET A 225 -26.35 -13.84 10.51
N SER A 226 -27.60 -14.28 10.68
CA SER A 226 -28.55 -13.59 11.55
C SER A 226 -28.26 -13.89 13.03
N ALA A 227 -28.95 -13.20 13.95
CA ALA A 227 -28.86 -13.51 15.37
C ALA A 227 -29.32 -14.93 15.71
N ASP A 228 -30.33 -15.44 14.99
CA ASP A 228 -30.80 -16.81 15.15
C ASP A 228 -29.76 -17.81 14.62
N ASP A 229 -29.16 -17.55 13.45
CA ASP A 229 -28.11 -18.41 12.89
C ASP A 229 -26.88 -18.47 13.81
N TYR A 230 -26.48 -17.35 14.40
CA TYR A 230 -25.37 -17.32 15.35
C TYR A 230 -25.69 -18.08 16.64
N ARG A 231 -26.94 -18.00 17.15
CA ARG A 231 -27.36 -18.82 18.29
C ARG A 231 -27.26 -20.30 17.93
N ASP A 232 -27.73 -20.71 16.77
CA ASP A 232 -27.68 -22.10 16.31
C ASP A 232 -26.24 -22.58 16.10
N HIS A 233 -25.36 -21.73 15.58
CA HIS A 233 -23.91 -21.97 15.49
C HIS A 233 -23.30 -22.23 16.88
N LEU A 234 -23.61 -21.39 17.88
CA LEU A 234 -23.14 -21.61 19.25
C LEU A 234 -23.66 -22.92 19.84
N VAL A 235 -24.90 -23.31 19.54
CA VAL A 235 -25.46 -24.61 19.99
C VAL A 235 -24.63 -25.75 19.43
N GLN A 236 -24.32 -25.73 18.13
CA GLN A 236 -23.49 -26.75 17.49
C GLN A 236 -22.07 -26.79 18.07
N MET A 237 -21.45 -25.63 18.26
CA MET A 237 -20.13 -25.51 18.89
C MET A 237 -20.14 -26.09 20.32
N PHE A 238 -21.16 -25.78 21.12
CA PHE A 238 -21.29 -26.27 22.49
C PHE A 238 -21.56 -27.78 22.54
N GLN A 239 -22.38 -28.32 21.63
CA GLN A 239 -22.57 -29.78 21.51
C GLN A 239 -21.25 -30.51 21.25
N GLY A 240 -20.40 -29.95 20.40
CA GLY A 240 -19.07 -30.50 20.06
C GLY A 240 -17.98 -30.30 21.12
N TRP A 241 -18.27 -29.62 22.24
CA TRP A 241 -17.25 -29.18 23.21
C TRP A 241 -16.30 -30.30 23.69
N SER A 242 -16.84 -31.47 24.05
CA SER A 242 -16.03 -32.59 24.56
C SER A 242 -15.10 -33.22 23.52
N GLU A 243 -15.30 -32.93 22.24
CA GLU A 243 -14.51 -33.42 21.12
C GLU A 243 -13.48 -32.38 20.63
N HIS A 244 -13.58 -31.13 21.10
CA HIS A 244 -12.66 -30.07 20.71
C HIS A 244 -11.21 -30.44 21.08
N PRO A 245 -10.22 -30.29 20.17
CA PRO A 245 -8.84 -30.74 20.41
C PRO A 245 -8.21 -30.22 21.71
N GLU A 246 -8.45 -28.95 22.06
CA GLU A 246 -7.95 -28.34 23.30
C GLU A 246 -8.59 -28.91 24.56
N VAL A 247 -9.86 -29.34 24.49
CA VAL A 247 -10.57 -29.99 25.61
C VAL A 247 -10.06 -31.43 25.77
N VAL A 248 -9.93 -32.16 24.67
CA VAL A 248 -9.40 -33.54 24.66
C VAL A 248 -7.95 -33.58 25.17
N SER A 249 -7.16 -32.57 24.84
CA SER A 249 -5.77 -32.44 25.29
C SER A 249 -5.64 -31.96 26.73
N GLY A 250 -6.74 -31.52 27.37
CA GLY A 250 -6.77 -31.02 28.74
C GLY A 250 -6.21 -29.60 28.89
N ASN A 251 -6.06 -28.86 27.80
CA ASN A 251 -5.65 -27.45 27.81
C ASN A 251 -6.82 -26.54 28.20
N TRP A 252 -8.04 -26.92 27.81
CA TRP A 252 -9.29 -26.22 28.16
C TRP A 252 -10.11 -26.98 29.21
N PRO A 253 -11.07 -26.30 29.87
CA PRO A 253 -11.97 -26.94 30.82
C PRO A 253 -12.73 -28.10 30.18
N ALA A 254 -12.93 -29.18 30.94
CA ALA A 254 -13.58 -30.39 30.44
C ALA A 254 -15.07 -30.15 30.12
N THR A 255 -15.67 -29.12 30.72
CA THR A 255 -17.06 -28.71 30.52
C THR A 255 -17.16 -27.19 30.33
N LEU A 256 -18.19 -26.74 29.61
CA LEU A 256 -18.51 -25.32 29.45
C LEU A 256 -18.87 -24.67 30.79
N GLU A 257 -19.54 -25.39 31.69
CA GLU A 257 -19.85 -24.87 33.02
C GLU A 257 -18.58 -24.54 33.83
N GLU A 258 -17.55 -25.38 33.75
CA GLU A 258 -16.24 -25.08 34.34
C GLU A 258 -15.61 -23.85 33.67
N ALA A 259 -15.73 -23.72 32.35
CA ALA A 259 -15.24 -22.56 31.61
C ALA A 259 -15.96 -21.25 32.02
N PHE A 260 -17.26 -21.34 32.32
CA PHE A 260 -18.06 -20.21 32.79
C PHE A 260 -17.96 -19.97 34.31
N GLY A 261 -17.36 -20.91 35.05
CA GLY A 261 -17.25 -20.83 36.51
C GLY A 261 -18.57 -21.10 37.25
N ILE A 262 -19.44 -21.93 36.69
CA ILE A 262 -20.74 -22.35 37.28
C ILE A 262 -20.72 -23.85 37.63
N PRO A 263 -21.63 -24.35 38.49
CA PRO A 263 -21.69 -25.78 38.81
C PRO A 263 -22.03 -26.65 37.59
N VAL A 264 -21.26 -27.72 37.38
CA VAL A 264 -21.54 -28.73 36.33
C VAL A 264 -22.81 -29.50 36.69
N VAL A 265 -23.81 -29.44 35.80
CA VAL A 265 -25.09 -30.14 35.98
C VAL A 265 -25.47 -30.98 34.77
N HIS A 266 -24.80 -30.79 33.64
CA HIS A 266 -25.02 -31.55 32.41
C HIS A 266 -24.11 -32.79 32.30
N GLU A 267 -24.54 -33.77 31.52
CA GLU A 267 -23.70 -34.88 31.08
C GLU A 267 -23.09 -34.57 29.70
N TYR A 268 -21.87 -35.02 29.46
CA TYR A 268 -21.14 -34.85 28.19
C TYR A 268 -20.94 -36.20 27.48
N PRO A 269 -20.98 -36.25 26.13
CA PRO A 269 -21.25 -35.16 25.18
C PRO A 269 -22.63 -34.52 25.38
N LEU A 270 -22.73 -33.21 25.16
CA LEU A 270 -23.94 -32.46 25.44
C LEU A 270 -25.07 -32.90 24.50
N SER A 271 -26.26 -33.15 25.06
CA SER A 271 -27.48 -33.20 24.26
C SER A 271 -27.81 -31.82 23.71
N GLU A 272 -28.54 -31.76 22.59
CA GLU A 272 -29.07 -30.50 22.02
C GLU A 272 -29.72 -29.59 23.05
N ALA A 273 -30.67 -30.10 23.84
CA ALA A 273 -31.33 -29.32 24.88
C ALA A 273 -30.37 -28.78 25.96
N GLY A 274 -29.29 -29.52 26.26
CA GLY A 274 -28.26 -29.07 27.21
C GLY A 274 -27.35 -28.00 26.63
N ALA A 275 -27.03 -28.11 25.33
CA ALA A 275 -26.29 -27.07 24.62
C ALA A 275 -27.13 -25.79 24.48
N GLU A 276 -28.41 -25.89 24.14
CA GLU A 276 -29.34 -24.76 24.11
C GLU A 276 -29.41 -24.05 25.48
N GLU A 277 -29.54 -24.78 26.59
CA GLU A 277 -29.55 -24.20 27.94
C GLU A 277 -28.25 -23.45 28.26
N LEU A 278 -27.10 -24.00 27.85
CA LEU A 278 -25.80 -23.38 28.07
C LEU A 278 -25.56 -22.19 27.14
N VAL A 279 -26.06 -22.20 25.90
CA VAL A 279 -26.02 -21.06 24.98
C VAL A 279 -26.88 -19.92 25.50
N ASP A 280 -28.10 -20.20 25.96
CA ASP A 280 -28.97 -19.19 26.57
C ASP A 280 -28.28 -18.59 27.81
N HIS A 281 -27.65 -19.41 28.65
CA HIS A 281 -26.83 -18.92 29.76
C HIS A 281 -25.66 -18.06 29.27
N PHE A 282 -24.96 -18.49 28.23
CA PHE A 282 -23.81 -17.77 27.69
C PHE A 282 -24.20 -16.37 27.18
N ILE A 283 -25.25 -16.30 26.36
CA ILE A 283 -25.74 -15.06 25.74
C ILE A 283 -26.38 -14.13 26.77
N ASP A 284 -27.27 -14.65 27.64
CA ASP A 284 -28.10 -13.80 28.50
C ASP A 284 -27.45 -13.47 29.86
N VAL A 285 -26.50 -14.30 30.30
CA VAL A 285 -25.93 -14.20 31.66
C VAL A 285 -24.42 -14.03 31.61
N TYR A 286 -23.69 -14.98 31.03
CA TYR A 286 -22.23 -14.98 31.11
C TYR A 286 -21.63 -13.78 30.37
N ALA A 287 -21.93 -13.61 29.08
CA ALA A 287 -21.36 -12.55 28.26
C ALA A 287 -21.68 -11.15 28.81
N PRO A 288 -22.94 -10.81 29.20
CA PRO A 288 -23.26 -9.53 29.84
C PRO A 288 -22.59 -9.34 31.21
N SER A 289 -22.32 -10.42 31.95
CA SER A 289 -21.58 -10.34 33.22
C SER A 289 -20.10 -9.99 33.03
N ARG A 290 -19.51 -10.39 31.90
CA ARG A 290 -18.12 -10.03 31.51
C ARG A 290 -18.05 -8.56 31.11
N SER A 291 -19.04 -8.08 30.37
CA SER A 291 -19.18 -6.66 30.06
C SER A 291 -20.58 -6.30 29.57
N SER A 292 -21.09 -5.15 30.00
CA SER A 292 -22.43 -4.67 29.60
C SER A 292 -22.59 -4.30 28.12
N ARG A 293 -21.52 -4.33 27.31
CA ARG A 293 -21.65 -4.18 25.84
C ARG A 293 -21.57 -5.52 25.09
N ASN A 294 -21.45 -6.65 25.79
CA ASN A 294 -21.50 -7.98 25.17
C ASN A 294 -22.97 -8.38 24.99
N ASP A 295 -23.68 -7.67 24.13
CA ASP A 295 -25.04 -8.02 23.74
C ASP A 295 -24.98 -8.93 22.52
N LEU A 296 -24.96 -10.24 22.75
CA LEU A 296 -24.88 -11.22 21.66
C LEU A 296 -26.25 -11.56 21.05
N THR A 297 -27.35 -11.07 21.63
CA THR A 297 -28.71 -11.28 21.11
C THR A 297 -28.97 -10.55 19.78
N THR A 298 -28.09 -9.63 19.40
CA THR A 298 -28.15 -8.88 18.14
C THR A 298 -26.93 -9.12 17.26
N PHE A 299 -26.21 -10.22 17.46
CA PHE A 299 -25.05 -10.56 16.64
C PHE A 299 -25.52 -10.94 15.24
N GLU A 300 -25.17 -10.13 14.24
CA GLU A 300 -25.60 -10.37 12.86
C GLU A 300 -24.60 -9.79 11.85
N GLY A 301 -24.63 -10.30 10.63
CA GLY A 301 -23.88 -9.81 9.48
C GLY A 301 -22.42 -10.24 9.40
N PHE A 302 -21.96 -11.12 10.29
CA PHE A 302 -20.62 -11.72 10.24
C PHE A 302 -20.62 -12.99 9.39
N ILE A 303 -19.47 -13.30 8.80
CA ILE A 303 -19.21 -14.53 8.03
C ILE A 303 -18.11 -15.31 8.76
N VAL A 304 -18.51 -16.29 9.57
CA VAL A 304 -17.58 -17.07 10.41
C VAL A 304 -17.37 -18.50 9.92
N ASP A 305 -18.05 -18.87 8.83
CA ASP A 305 -17.92 -20.13 8.12
C ASP A 305 -17.91 -19.91 6.59
N GLY A 306 -18.05 -20.99 5.83
CA GLY A 306 -17.95 -20.96 4.37
C GLY A 306 -16.51 -20.88 3.83
N PRO A 307 -16.32 -21.23 2.55
CA PRO A 307 -15.00 -21.21 1.92
C PRO A 307 -14.53 -19.77 1.64
N GLU A 308 -13.22 -19.58 1.66
CA GLU A 308 -12.54 -18.31 1.40
C GLU A 308 -11.51 -18.52 0.31
N TYR A 309 -11.37 -17.56 -0.59
CA TYR A 309 -10.48 -17.68 -1.75
C TYR A 309 -9.52 -16.49 -1.88
N LEU A 310 -8.41 -16.71 -2.57
CA LEU A 310 -7.57 -15.67 -3.15
C LEU A 310 -7.76 -15.76 -4.66
N THR A 311 -8.02 -14.64 -5.32
CA THR A 311 -8.19 -14.60 -6.79
C THR A 311 -7.27 -13.57 -7.42
N VAL A 312 -6.66 -13.95 -8.54
CA VAL A 312 -5.92 -13.09 -9.46
C VAL A 312 -6.85 -12.73 -10.62
N PHE A 313 -6.95 -11.43 -10.92
CA PHE A 313 -7.71 -10.89 -12.04
C PHE A 313 -6.77 -10.13 -12.98
N ASP A 314 -6.96 -10.26 -14.29
CA ASP A 314 -6.36 -9.36 -15.29
C ASP A 314 -6.85 -7.93 -15.01
N GLY A 315 -5.95 -6.96 -14.88
CA GLY A 315 -6.30 -5.63 -14.42
C GLY A 315 -7.17 -4.83 -15.38
N GLU A 316 -6.98 -5.01 -16.69
CA GLU A 316 -7.72 -4.32 -17.75
C GLU A 316 -9.14 -4.88 -17.85
N THR A 317 -9.25 -6.19 -18.08
CA THR A 317 -10.54 -6.82 -18.40
C THR A 317 -11.33 -7.23 -17.15
N GLY A 318 -10.67 -7.32 -15.99
CA GLY A 318 -11.22 -7.93 -14.79
C GLY A 318 -11.42 -9.44 -14.92
N GLN A 319 -10.93 -10.08 -15.97
CA GLN A 319 -11.09 -11.52 -16.16
C GLN A 319 -10.37 -12.28 -15.03
N GLU A 320 -11.04 -13.27 -14.45
CA GLU A 320 -10.38 -14.22 -13.54
C GLU A 320 -9.24 -14.96 -14.27
N LEU A 321 -8.03 -14.90 -13.70
CA LEU A 321 -6.87 -15.65 -14.15
C LEU A 321 -6.70 -16.94 -13.32
N GLN A 322 -6.80 -16.83 -12.00
CA GLN A 322 -6.75 -17.99 -11.11
C GLN A 322 -7.45 -17.72 -9.78
N THR A 323 -8.21 -18.69 -9.29
CA THR A 323 -8.72 -18.73 -7.91
C THR A 323 -8.15 -19.93 -7.15
N ILE A 324 -7.60 -19.69 -5.95
CA ILE A 324 -7.11 -20.71 -5.02
C ILE A 324 -7.77 -20.54 -3.63
N PRO A 325 -7.78 -21.57 -2.77
CA PRO A 325 -8.18 -21.38 -1.37
C PRO A 325 -7.36 -20.29 -0.68
N TYR A 326 -8.02 -19.41 0.08
CA TYR A 326 -7.35 -18.36 0.83
C TYR A 326 -6.49 -18.99 1.93
N LYS A 327 -5.20 -18.67 1.91
CA LYS A 327 -4.27 -18.95 2.98
C LYS A 327 -3.78 -17.62 3.53
N PRO A 328 -3.71 -17.43 4.85
CA PRO A 328 -4.07 -18.35 5.95
C PRO A 328 -5.58 -18.57 6.11
N GLY A 329 -5.99 -19.83 6.25
CA GLY A 329 -7.39 -20.21 6.45
C GLY A 329 -7.95 -19.76 7.81
N ARG A 330 -9.27 -19.67 7.91
CA ARG A 330 -9.99 -19.19 9.11
C ARG A 330 -9.75 -20.04 10.36
N GLY A 331 -9.79 -21.36 10.21
CA GLY A 331 -9.74 -22.31 11.32
C GLY A 331 -11.10 -22.45 12.02
N ASP A 332 -11.48 -21.45 12.82
CA ASP A 332 -12.74 -21.40 13.58
C ASP A 332 -13.38 -20.00 13.57
N ASP A 333 -14.43 -19.80 14.34
CA ASP A 333 -15.18 -18.53 14.41
C ASP A 333 -14.48 -17.41 15.22
N GLY A 334 -13.22 -17.62 15.62
CA GLY A 334 -12.44 -16.72 16.45
C GLY A 334 -12.14 -17.27 17.85
N LEU A 335 -12.65 -18.44 18.22
CA LEU A 335 -12.42 -19.06 19.52
C LEU A 335 -10.92 -19.26 19.82
N LEU A 336 -10.16 -19.85 18.89
CA LEU A 336 -8.70 -20.02 18.98
C LEU A 336 -7.94 -18.73 18.68
N TRP A 337 -8.55 -17.76 18.02
CA TRP A 337 -7.97 -16.42 17.80
C TRP A 337 -8.08 -15.53 19.05
N GLY A 338 -8.87 -15.94 20.05
CA GLY A 338 -9.01 -15.24 21.32
C GLY A 338 -10.17 -14.23 21.36
N ASP A 339 -11.12 -14.35 20.43
CA ASP A 339 -12.25 -13.42 20.30
C ASP A 339 -13.30 -13.55 21.40
N TYR A 340 -13.31 -14.70 22.07
CA TYR A 340 -14.18 -14.99 23.21
C TYR A 340 -13.50 -14.83 24.57
N ALA A 341 -12.16 -14.73 24.60
CA ALA A 341 -11.38 -14.89 25.83
C ALA A 341 -11.42 -13.65 26.73
N MET A 342 -11.39 -12.48 26.10
CA MET A 342 -11.26 -11.20 26.80
C MET A 342 -12.59 -10.75 27.44
N SER A 343 -12.57 -9.64 28.19
CA SER A 343 -13.78 -9.10 28.81
C SER A 343 -14.82 -8.63 27.78
N ARG A 344 -14.35 -8.13 26.64
CA ARG A 344 -15.12 -7.92 25.42
C ARG A 344 -15.13 -9.22 24.64
N ILE A 345 -16.33 -9.75 24.41
CA ILE A 345 -16.54 -10.95 23.58
C ILE A 345 -16.94 -10.44 22.19
N GLU A 346 -16.07 -10.65 21.21
CA GLU A 346 -16.17 -10.07 19.86
C GLU A 346 -15.87 -11.15 18.81
N PRO A 347 -16.76 -12.14 18.62
CA PRO A 347 -16.59 -13.19 17.61
C PRO A 347 -16.37 -12.60 16.22
N GLY A 348 -15.46 -13.19 15.44
CA GLY A 348 -15.11 -12.66 14.12
C GLY A 348 -14.24 -11.39 14.14
N ASN A 349 -13.58 -11.04 15.26
CA ASN A 349 -12.75 -9.83 15.36
C ASN A 349 -11.30 -10.08 14.96
N ARG A 350 -10.52 -10.80 15.78
CA ARG A 350 -9.07 -11.02 15.55
C ARG A 350 -8.84 -11.91 14.34
N VAL A 351 -9.75 -12.85 14.10
CA VAL A 351 -9.70 -13.73 12.94
C VAL A 351 -9.83 -12.95 11.64
N ASP A 352 -10.67 -11.92 11.55
CA ASP A 352 -10.88 -11.15 10.31
C ASP A 352 -10.08 -9.84 10.26
N ARG A 353 -8.84 -9.91 10.76
CA ARG A 353 -7.85 -8.85 10.61
C ARG A 353 -6.92 -9.17 9.46
N PHE A 354 -7.19 -8.64 8.27
CA PHE A 354 -6.41 -8.91 7.08
C PHE A 354 -5.46 -7.75 6.74
N LEU A 355 -4.28 -8.06 6.21
CA LEU A 355 -3.36 -7.09 5.62
C LEU A 355 -2.87 -7.64 4.28
N ALA A 356 -2.50 -6.75 3.36
CA ALA A 356 -1.81 -7.12 2.14
C ALA A 356 -0.76 -6.09 1.74
N GLY A 357 0.22 -6.51 0.94
CA GLY A 357 1.22 -5.63 0.35
C GLY A 357 1.96 -6.28 -0.81
N VAL A 358 2.91 -5.53 -1.35
CA VAL A 358 3.84 -5.96 -2.40
C VAL A 358 5.25 -5.90 -1.83
N ALA A 359 6.11 -6.87 -2.17
CA ALA A 359 7.50 -6.87 -1.75
C ALA A 359 8.39 -7.49 -2.83
N TYR A 360 9.57 -6.91 -3.06
CA TYR A 360 10.57 -7.45 -3.98
C TYR A 360 11.45 -8.46 -3.23
N LEU A 361 10.88 -9.64 -2.94
CA LEU A 361 11.50 -10.66 -2.09
C LEU A 361 12.67 -11.38 -2.76
N ASP A 362 12.86 -11.25 -4.08
CA ASP A 362 14.06 -11.71 -4.80
C ASP A 362 14.99 -10.55 -5.22
N GLY A 363 14.60 -9.30 -4.89
CA GLY A 363 15.29 -8.08 -5.29
C GLY A 363 15.03 -7.61 -6.73
N GLU A 364 14.19 -8.32 -7.49
CA GLU A 364 13.97 -8.05 -8.92
C GLU A 364 12.48 -8.01 -9.31
N ARG A 365 11.68 -8.99 -8.88
CA ARG A 365 10.26 -9.14 -9.20
C ARG A 365 9.38 -8.99 -7.96
N PRO A 366 8.20 -8.37 -8.10
CA PRO A 366 7.27 -8.19 -6.99
C PRO A 366 6.56 -9.51 -6.63
N SER A 367 6.48 -9.80 -5.33
CA SER A 367 5.66 -10.84 -4.74
C SER A 367 4.44 -10.22 -4.05
N ALA A 368 3.31 -10.92 -4.07
CA ALA A 368 2.11 -10.54 -3.32
C ALA A 368 2.17 -11.10 -1.90
N VAL A 369 1.91 -10.28 -0.89
CA VAL A 369 1.94 -10.67 0.53
C VAL A 369 0.53 -10.53 1.11
N PHE A 370 0.01 -11.61 1.71
CA PHE A 370 -1.29 -11.62 2.38
C PHE A 370 -1.16 -12.13 3.81
N ALA A 371 -1.74 -11.41 4.77
CA ALA A 371 -1.65 -11.73 6.19
C ALA A 371 -3.04 -11.80 6.85
N ARG A 372 -3.10 -12.54 7.96
CA ARG A 372 -4.28 -12.64 8.85
C ARG A 372 -3.84 -12.67 10.31
N GLY A 373 -4.46 -11.81 11.10
CA GLY A 373 -4.20 -11.70 12.53
C GLY A 373 -2.88 -10.98 12.85
N TYR A 374 -2.93 -10.21 13.94
CA TYR A 374 -1.75 -9.53 14.50
C TYR A 374 -1.85 -9.29 16.01
N TYR A 375 -3.04 -9.36 16.61
CA TYR A 375 -3.24 -9.21 18.05
C TYR A 375 -2.82 -10.44 18.86
N THR A 376 -3.03 -11.63 18.30
CA THR A 376 -2.78 -12.94 18.92
C THR A 376 -1.98 -13.80 17.95
N ARG A 377 -2.60 -14.76 17.25
CA ARG A 377 -1.96 -15.47 16.13
C ARG A 377 -1.68 -14.48 15.01
N THR A 378 -0.48 -14.56 14.46
CA THR A 378 -0.01 -13.78 13.32
C THR A 378 0.36 -14.77 12.23
N THR A 379 -0.21 -14.56 11.04
CA THR A 379 0.08 -15.39 9.87
C THR A 379 0.28 -14.53 8.64
N MET A 380 1.17 -14.96 7.74
CA MET A 380 1.49 -14.27 6.49
C MET A 380 1.96 -15.26 5.44
N VAL A 381 1.50 -15.11 4.20
CA VAL A 381 1.94 -15.88 3.04
C VAL A 381 2.43 -14.94 1.95
N ALA A 382 3.51 -15.32 1.28
CA ALA A 382 4.00 -14.65 0.09
C ALA A 382 3.76 -15.53 -1.14
N TYR A 383 3.29 -14.92 -2.23
CA TYR A 383 3.08 -15.58 -3.52
C TYR A 383 3.84 -14.88 -4.63
N ASP A 384 4.39 -15.67 -5.54
CA ASP A 384 4.91 -15.22 -6.82
C ASP A 384 3.91 -15.62 -7.93
N TRP A 385 3.68 -14.72 -8.89
CA TRP A 385 2.87 -14.94 -10.08
C TRP A 385 3.76 -15.01 -11.32
N ASP A 386 3.51 -15.99 -12.19
CA ASP A 386 4.29 -16.24 -13.40
C ASP A 386 3.49 -16.01 -14.70
N GLY A 387 2.29 -15.40 -14.59
CA GLY A 387 1.34 -15.21 -15.68
C GLY A 387 0.35 -16.37 -15.86
N GLU A 388 0.58 -17.51 -15.21
CA GLU A 388 -0.27 -18.70 -15.33
C GLU A 388 -0.75 -19.24 -13.98
N ALA A 389 0.11 -19.26 -12.96
CA ALA A 389 -0.20 -19.84 -11.65
C ALA A 389 0.52 -19.14 -10.48
N LEU A 390 -0.20 -18.97 -9.38
CA LEU A 390 0.38 -18.59 -8.10
C LEU A 390 1.26 -19.71 -7.57
N SER A 391 2.46 -19.35 -7.12
CA SER A 391 3.36 -20.21 -6.37
C SER A 391 3.58 -19.64 -4.98
N GLU A 392 3.40 -20.45 -3.95
CA GLU A 392 3.71 -20.05 -2.58
C GLU A 392 5.23 -19.99 -2.40
N ARG A 393 5.73 -18.80 -2.05
CA ARG A 393 7.14 -18.57 -1.76
C ARG A 393 7.50 -19.03 -0.35
N PHE A 394 6.75 -18.54 0.63
CA PHE A 394 6.84 -18.98 2.03
C PHE A 394 5.52 -18.75 2.78
N PHE A 395 5.41 -19.38 3.96
CA PHE A 395 4.31 -19.17 4.90
C PHE A 395 4.82 -19.05 6.34
N VAL A 396 4.50 -17.93 6.96
CA VAL A 396 4.77 -17.59 8.36
C VAL A 396 3.52 -17.84 9.20
N ASP A 397 3.67 -18.56 10.31
CA ASP A 397 2.58 -18.83 11.24
C ASP A 397 3.09 -18.92 12.67
N SER A 398 2.75 -17.93 13.50
CA SER A 398 3.11 -17.95 14.92
C SER A 398 2.49 -19.12 15.70
N GLY A 399 1.50 -19.80 15.13
CA GLY A 399 0.59 -20.67 15.85
C GLY A 399 -0.36 -19.86 16.75
N HIS A 400 -1.40 -20.53 17.24
CA HIS A 400 -2.35 -19.91 18.16
C HIS A 400 -1.69 -19.58 19.51
N ALA A 401 -2.05 -18.42 20.08
CA ALA A 401 -1.67 -18.07 21.44
C ALA A 401 -2.36 -19.04 22.42
N PRO A 402 -1.61 -19.78 23.27
CA PRO A 402 -2.21 -20.71 24.22
C PRO A 402 -3.18 -20.02 25.17
N MET A 403 -4.34 -20.64 25.39
CA MET A 403 -5.34 -20.21 26.37
C MET A 403 -5.72 -21.38 27.25
N SER A 404 -5.81 -21.14 28.56
CA SER A 404 -6.31 -22.10 29.54
C SER A 404 -7.84 -22.15 29.61
N ASN A 405 -8.50 -21.08 29.15
CA ASN A 405 -9.96 -20.99 29.06
C ASN A 405 -10.36 -20.00 27.95
N PRO A 406 -10.96 -20.44 26.84
CA PRO A 406 -11.25 -19.56 25.70
C PRO A 406 -12.36 -18.53 25.96
N PHE A 407 -13.03 -18.56 27.12
CA PHE A 407 -14.05 -17.58 27.52
C PHE A 407 -13.56 -16.60 28.60
N ASN A 408 -12.40 -16.85 29.19
CA ASN A 408 -11.85 -16.02 30.27
C ASN A 408 -10.33 -16.17 30.40
N ASP A 409 -9.60 -15.61 29.44
CA ASP A 409 -8.14 -15.55 29.44
C ASP A 409 -7.64 -14.25 28.79
N SER A 410 -6.32 -14.07 28.72
CA SER A 410 -5.67 -12.91 28.11
C SER A 410 -4.59 -13.37 27.11
N PRO A 411 -4.98 -13.69 25.86
CA PRO A 411 -4.04 -14.19 24.84
C PRO A 411 -3.11 -13.10 24.27
N HIS A 412 -3.30 -11.84 24.63
CA HIS A 412 -2.42 -10.74 24.24
C HIS A 412 -1.08 -10.81 24.99
N GLY A 413 0.02 -10.60 24.27
CA GLY A 413 1.37 -10.60 24.83
C GLY A 413 1.93 -12.00 25.12
N VAL A 414 1.22 -13.06 24.74
CA VAL A 414 1.62 -14.46 24.90
C VAL A 414 2.24 -14.97 23.60
N ASP A 415 3.32 -15.74 23.71
CA ASP A 415 3.93 -16.39 22.56
C ASP A 415 2.95 -17.37 21.90
N GLY A 416 3.00 -17.45 20.57
CA GLY A 416 2.27 -18.46 19.83
C GLY A 416 2.85 -19.86 20.06
N THR A 417 2.12 -20.86 19.60
CA THR A 417 2.51 -22.28 19.77
C THR A 417 3.66 -22.72 18.86
N ASP A 418 3.98 -21.95 17.82
CA ASP A 418 5.11 -22.25 16.94
C ASP A 418 6.45 -21.86 17.59
N PRO A 419 7.47 -22.74 17.60
CA PRO A 419 8.74 -22.47 18.26
C PRO A 419 9.63 -21.43 17.55
N GLU A 420 9.42 -21.20 16.25
CA GLU A 420 10.20 -20.25 15.44
C GLU A 420 9.48 -18.89 15.37
N TYR A 421 8.19 -18.92 15.07
CA TYR A 421 7.39 -17.73 14.83
C TYR A 421 6.61 -17.25 16.05
N GLY A 422 6.55 -18.02 17.15
CA GLY A 422 5.73 -17.69 18.33
C GLY A 422 6.02 -16.31 18.94
N GLY A 423 7.22 -15.76 18.75
CA GLY A 423 7.62 -14.43 19.21
C GLY A 423 6.96 -13.25 18.49
N ILE A 424 6.31 -13.45 17.33
CA ILE A 424 5.75 -12.34 16.53
C ILE A 424 4.26 -12.06 16.83
N THR A 425 3.65 -12.82 17.73
CA THR A 425 2.29 -12.53 18.23
C THR A 425 2.22 -11.13 18.83
N THR A 426 1.08 -10.45 18.71
CA THR A 426 0.84 -9.11 19.27
C THR A 426 1.73 -7.99 18.67
N GLN A 427 2.58 -8.25 17.67
CA GLN A 427 3.50 -7.25 17.12
C GLN A 427 2.96 -6.52 15.89
N GLY A 428 2.03 -7.12 15.14
CA GLY A 428 1.55 -6.56 13.87
C GLY A 428 0.68 -5.32 14.08
N PHE A 429 0.70 -4.44 13.08
CA PHE A 429 -0.01 -3.17 13.10
C PHE A 429 -1.24 -3.22 12.20
N HIS A 430 -2.02 -2.15 12.16
CA HIS A 430 -3.07 -1.97 11.16
C HIS A 430 -2.54 -1.62 9.75
N SER A 431 -1.33 -2.08 9.43
CA SER A 431 -0.64 -1.99 8.15
C SER A 431 0.57 -2.95 8.19
N LEU A 432 1.19 -3.19 7.03
CA LEU A 432 2.54 -3.74 6.89
C LEU A 432 3.35 -2.80 5.96
N SER A 433 4.67 -2.96 5.86
CA SER A 433 5.55 -2.23 4.94
C SER A 433 6.61 -3.19 4.40
N ALA A 434 7.16 -2.90 3.23
CA ALA A 434 8.22 -3.69 2.61
C ALA A 434 9.38 -2.79 2.22
N ALA A 435 10.58 -3.11 2.71
CA ALA A 435 11.80 -2.33 2.49
C ALA A 435 13.03 -3.22 2.61
N ASP A 436 14.10 -2.90 1.88
CA ASP A 436 15.43 -3.50 2.07
C ASP A 436 16.05 -2.91 3.35
N VAL A 437 15.78 -3.53 4.49
CA VAL A 437 16.20 -3.00 5.78
C VAL A 437 17.62 -3.44 6.13
N ASP A 438 18.09 -4.56 5.60
CA ASP A 438 19.41 -5.12 5.92
C ASP A 438 20.49 -4.87 4.84
N GLY A 439 20.10 -4.34 3.68
CA GLY A 439 20.97 -3.88 2.61
C GLY A 439 21.43 -4.98 1.65
N ASP A 440 20.71 -6.10 1.57
CA ASP A 440 21.02 -7.21 0.68
C ASP A 440 20.42 -7.08 -0.73
N GLY A 441 19.59 -6.04 -0.94
CA GLY A 441 18.92 -5.73 -2.20
C GLY A 441 17.52 -6.34 -2.33
N LYS A 442 17.02 -7.04 -1.31
CA LYS A 442 15.68 -7.62 -1.27
C LYS A 442 14.83 -6.91 -0.22
N HIS A 443 13.51 -7.00 -0.35
CA HIS A 443 12.64 -6.43 0.67
C HIS A 443 12.38 -7.43 1.80
N GLU A 444 12.48 -6.94 3.03
CA GLU A 444 11.91 -7.57 4.21
C GLU A 444 10.50 -7.03 4.45
N ILE A 445 9.68 -7.79 5.19
CA ILE A 445 8.35 -7.34 5.60
C ILE A 445 8.39 -6.79 7.02
N VAL A 446 8.29 -5.46 7.14
CA VAL A 446 8.10 -4.77 8.41
C VAL A 446 6.63 -4.91 8.83
N TYR A 447 6.38 -5.87 9.71
CA TYR A 447 5.06 -6.19 10.25
C TYR A 447 4.86 -5.51 11.61
N GLY A 448 4.88 -4.18 11.61
CA GLY A 448 4.77 -3.37 12.82
C GLY A 448 6.00 -3.47 13.71
N ALA A 449 5.88 -4.14 14.85
CA ALA A 449 6.96 -4.31 15.84
C ALA A 449 7.83 -5.56 15.63
N ALA A 450 7.61 -6.32 14.55
CA ALA A 450 8.46 -7.42 14.11
C ALA A 450 8.78 -7.27 12.62
N THR A 451 9.89 -7.86 12.18
CA THR A 451 10.32 -7.86 10.78
C THR A 451 10.58 -9.30 10.35
N ILE A 452 10.01 -9.67 9.21
CA ILE A 452 10.17 -10.97 8.55
C ILE A 452 11.12 -10.79 7.38
N ASP A 453 12.08 -11.71 7.28
CA ASP A 453 13.14 -11.69 6.28
C ASP A 453 12.62 -12.02 4.87
N ASP A 454 13.41 -11.76 3.83
CA ASP A 454 13.03 -11.99 2.42
C ASP A 454 12.71 -13.47 2.10
N ASP A 455 13.23 -14.38 2.93
CA ASP A 455 13.04 -15.83 2.85
C ASP A 455 11.92 -16.37 3.75
N GLY A 456 11.24 -15.49 4.51
CA GLY A 456 10.15 -15.85 5.42
C GLY A 456 10.60 -16.26 6.81
N THR A 457 11.88 -16.17 7.16
CA THR A 457 12.34 -16.33 8.55
C THR A 457 12.07 -15.06 9.37
N VAL A 458 12.11 -15.16 10.71
CA VAL A 458 11.98 -13.97 11.56
C VAL A 458 13.33 -13.26 11.64
N LEU A 459 13.47 -12.09 11.00
CA LEU A 459 14.65 -11.26 11.14
C LEU A 459 14.79 -10.78 12.60
N TYR A 460 13.71 -10.20 13.15
CA TYR A 460 13.58 -9.95 14.59
C TYR A 460 12.13 -9.69 15.03
N SER A 461 11.91 -9.76 16.34
CA SER A 461 10.71 -9.26 17.04
C SER A 461 11.18 -8.34 18.17
N SER A 462 10.65 -7.12 18.26
CA SER A 462 11.16 -6.12 19.22
C SER A 462 10.51 -6.23 20.60
N TYR A 463 11.35 -6.13 21.63
CA TYR A 463 10.97 -6.16 23.05
C TYR A 463 11.72 -5.08 23.82
N ASP A 464 11.13 -4.62 24.93
CA ASP A 464 11.86 -3.82 25.91
C ASP A 464 11.27 -3.98 27.32
N VAL A 465 11.95 -3.44 28.31
CA VAL A 465 11.58 -3.50 29.72
C VAL A 465 10.51 -2.44 30.01
N LEU A 466 9.41 -2.88 30.60
CA LEU A 466 8.35 -2.00 31.04
C LEU A 466 8.87 -0.99 32.09
N PRO A 467 8.67 0.33 31.89
CA PRO A 467 9.24 1.36 32.75
C PRO A 467 8.47 1.51 34.07
N ALA A 468 8.98 2.34 34.97
CA ALA A 468 8.25 2.72 36.18
C ALA A 468 6.92 3.40 35.83
N GLY A 469 5.82 2.99 36.49
CA GLY A 469 4.47 3.50 36.21
C GLY A 469 3.68 2.71 35.15
N SER A 470 4.29 1.68 34.55
CA SER A 470 3.61 0.63 33.78
C SER A 470 2.85 -0.36 34.67
N ALA A 471 2.10 -1.26 34.03
CA ALA A 471 1.35 -2.32 34.69
C ALA A 471 2.25 -3.37 35.37
N ALA A 472 3.46 -3.60 34.84
CA ALA A 472 4.44 -4.54 35.40
C ALA A 472 5.89 -4.00 35.28
N PRO A 473 6.28 -2.98 36.05
CA PRO A 473 7.61 -2.37 35.92
C PRO A 473 8.75 -3.37 36.09
N GLY A 474 9.72 -3.34 35.18
CA GLY A 474 10.92 -4.19 35.20
C GLY A 474 10.78 -5.53 34.49
N SER A 475 9.60 -5.89 33.96
CA SER A 475 9.45 -7.08 33.11
C SER A 475 9.71 -6.76 31.64
N LEU A 476 10.32 -7.70 30.93
CA LEU A 476 10.40 -7.66 29.47
C LEU A 476 9.00 -7.80 28.86
N ALA A 477 8.66 -6.94 27.92
CA ALA A 477 7.42 -6.99 27.16
C ALA A 477 7.72 -6.74 25.68
N ARG A 478 6.84 -7.25 24.82
CA ARG A 478 6.80 -6.86 23.41
C ARG A 478 6.60 -5.36 23.30
N LEU A 479 7.11 -4.73 22.25
CA LEU A 479 6.70 -3.35 21.96
C LEU A 479 5.20 -3.29 21.66
N GLY A 480 4.69 -4.30 20.94
CA GLY A 480 3.27 -4.58 20.78
C GLY A 480 2.62 -3.81 19.63
N HIS A 481 1.34 -4.08 19.42
CA HIS A 481 0.50 -3.52 18.36
C HIS A 481 0.46 -1.98 18.34
N GLY A 482 0.25 -1.43 17.15
CA GLY A 482 0.15 0.00 16.89
C GLY A 482 -0.68 0.38 15.67
N ASP A 483 -1.00 1.67 15.60
CA ASP A 483 -1.91 2.28 14.62
C ASP A 483 -1.20 3.04 13.49
N ALA A 484 0.10 3.31 13.61
CA ALA A 484 0.88 4.02 12.60
C ALA A 484 2.36 3.62 12.62
N MET A 485 2.96 3.51 11.43
CA MET A 485 4.38 3.21 11.25
C MET A 485 4.94 3.86 9.99
N HIS A 486 6.23 4.17 10.03
CA HIS A 486 6.94 4.85 8.96
C HIS A 486 8.33 4.23 8.81
N VAL A 487 8.66 3.74 7.61
CA VAL A 487 9.90 3.00 7.32
C VAL A 487 10.60 3.67 6.15
N THR A 488 11.74 4.30 6.41
CA THR A 488 12.58 4.98 5.39
C THR A 488 13.90 5.43 6.03
N ASP A 489 14.75 6.12 5.27
CA ASP A 489 15.93 6.80 5.79
C ASP A 489 15.48 8.10 6.49
N ILE A 490 15.32 8.05 7.82
CA ILE A 490 14.83 9.17 8.63
C ILE A 490 16.02 10.00 9.12
N ASP A 491 17.09 9.32 9.55
CA ASP A 491 18.38 9.92 9.94
C ASP A 491 19.45 9.62 8.88
N PRO A 492 19.65 10.49 7.88
CA PRO A 492 20.61 10.26 6.79
C PRO A 492 22.08 10.26 7.25
N SER A 493 22.34 10.59 8.51
CA SER A 493 23.66 10.49 9.15
C SER A 493 23.96 9.11 9.74
N ARG A 494 22.93 8.27 9.90
CA ARG A 494 23.01 6.86 10.27
C ARG A 494 22.93 6.00 9.00
N PRO A 495 23.83 5.02 8.80
CA PRO A 495 23.66 4.05 7.73
C PRO A 495 22.48 3.10 8.01
N GLY A 496 21.68 2.83 6.99
CA GLY A 496 20.49 1.95 7.09
C GLY A 496 19.20 2.76 7.10
N LEU A 497 18.08 2.07 7.32
CA LEU A 497 16.77 2.67 7.47
C LEU A 497 16.35 2.71 8.95
N GLU A 498 15.36 3.54 9.26
CA GLU A 498 14.71 3.58 10.56
C GLU A 498 13.22 3.25 10.47
N ILE A 499 12.67 2.83 11.61
CA ILE A 499 11.24 2.60 11.81
C ILE A 499 10.74 3.50 12.94
N TRP A 500 9.88 4.46 12.63
CA TRP A 500 9.12 5.24 13.61
C TRP A 500 7.73 4.64 13.82
N THR A 501 7.40 4.25 15.05
CA THR A 501 6.10 3.63 15.39
C THR A 501 5.45 4.22 16.62
N VAL A 502 4.13 4.03 16.71
CA VAL A 502 3.33 4.31 17.91
C VAL A 502 2.57 3.07 18.38
N HIS A 503 2.25 2.96 19.67
CA HIS A 503 1.74 1.72 20.26
C HIS A 503 0.47 1.91 21.12
N GLU A 504 -0.47 0.96 20.99
CA GLU A 504 -1.80 1.01 21.64
C GLU A 504 -1.78 0.46 23.08
N GLY A 505 -0.81 -0.40 23.41
CA GLY A 505 -0.80 -1.21 24.64
C GLY A 505 -0.78 -0.41 25.96
N GLY A 506 -0.53 0.91 25.90
CA GLY A 506 -0.65 1.82 27.03
C GLY A 506 0.20 1.39 28.23
N ALA A 507 -0.44 1.05 29.35
CA ALA A 507 0.28 0.61 30.55
C ALA A 507 1.03 -0.73 30.38
N TRP A 508 0.74 -1.47 29.31
CA TRP A 508 1.37 -2.76 28.98
C TRP A 508 2.38 -2.68 27.82
N ALA A 509 2.60 -1.49 27.25
CA ALA A 509 3.63 -1.25 26.25
C ALA A 509 4.84 -0.52 26.89
N PRO A 510 6.08 -0.87 26.52
CA PRO A 510 7.27 -0.13 26.97
C PRO A 510 7.28 1.33 26.50
N TYR A 511 6.73 1.58 25.31
CA TYR A 511 6.71 2.89 24.67
C TYR A 511 5.29 3.23 24.18
N GLY A 512 4.98 4.52 24.14
CA GLY A 512 3.88 5.06 23.34
C GLY A 512 4.32 5.44 21.92
N SER A 513 5.57 5.87 21.77
CA SER A 513 6.23 6.08 20.47
C SER A 513 7.71 5.74 20.56
N VAL A 514 8.28 5.18 19.49
CA VAL A 514 9.65 4.67 19.46
C VAL A 514 10.25 4.75 18.06
N MET A 515 11.52 5.12 18.00
CA MET A 515 12.38 5.02 16.82
C MET A 515 13.26 3.79 16.95
N ARG A 516 13.33 2.97 15.91
CA ARG A 516 14.17 1.76 15.85
C ARG A 516 15.04 1.76 14.62
N ASP A 517 16.19 1.12 14.73
CA ASP A 517 16.96 0.67 13.57
C ASP A 517 16.15 -0.40 12.82
N ALA A 518 15.99 -0.25 11.51
CA ALA A 518 15.11 -1.10 10.72
C ALA A 518 15.66 -2.53 10.55
N ALA A 519 16.98 -2.71 10.46
CA ALA A 519 17.63 -4.01 10.25
C ALA A 519 17.64 -4.88 11.52
N THR A 520 17.75 -4.26 12.70
CA THR A 520 18.02 -4.96 13.96
C THR A 520 16.89 -4.85 14.98
N GLY A 521 15.99 -3.88 14.81
CA GLY A 521 14.95 -3.57 15.77
C GLY A 521 15.47 -2.91 17.05
N GLU A 522 16.75 -2.52 17.10
CA GLU A 522 17.34 -1.81 18.23
C GLU A 522 16.61 -0.47 18.45
N VAL A 523 16.17 -0.23 19.69
CA VAL A 523 15.56 1.05 20.05
C VAL A 523 16.63 2.15 20.07
N LEU A 524 16.48 3.14 19.18
CA LEU A 524 17.34 4.31 19.12
C LEU A 524 16.93 5.32 20.20
N PHE A 525 15.63 5.63 20.25
CA PHE A 525 15.01 6.37 21.34
C PHE A 525 13.50 6.10 21.38
N GLY A 526 12.87 6.38 22.51
CA GLY A 526 11.42 6.24 22.66
C GLY A 526 10.94 6.78 24.00
N ALA A 527 9.63 6.96 24.13
CA ALA A 527 9.03 7.44 25.37
C ALA A 527 7.75 6.69 25.73
N TYR A 528 7.56 6.46 27.01
CA TYR A 528 6.37 5.82 27.58
C TYR A 528 5.22 6.81 27.73
N SER A 529 4.02 6.41 27.29
CA SER A 529 2.79 7.22 27.38
C SER A 529 1.85 6.77 28.50
N GLY A 530 1.88 5.49 28.88
CA GLY A 530 0.94 4.85 29.82
C GLY A 530 -0.52 4.80 29.36
N ARG A 531 -0.77 5.10 28.10
CA ARG A 531 -2.08 5.06 27.43
C ARG A 531 -1.88 4.81 25.94
N ASP A 532 -2.95 4.49 25.24
CA ASP A 532 -2.93 4.39 23.77
C ASP A 532 -2.38 5.69 23.13
N THR A 533 -1.37 5.51 22.27
CA THR A 533 -0.86 6.52 21.34
C THR A 533 -1.23 6.10 19.93
N GLY A 534 -2.43 6.46 19.48
CA GLY A 534 -2.98 5.95 18.22
C GLY A 534 -2.55 6.69 16.94
N ARG A 535 -1.61 7.64 16.98
CA ARG A 535 -1.13 8.38 15.80
C ARG A 535 0.33 8.78 15.90
N GLY A 536 1.07 8.58 14.81
CA GLY A 536 2.44 9.04 14.57
C GLY A 536 2.57 9.64 13.17
N MET A 537 3.63 10.40 12.93
CA MET A 537 4.02 10.88 11.61
C MET A 537 5.50 11.25 11.58
N ILE A 538 6.07 11.22 10.39
CA ILE A 538 7.40 11.73 10.07
C ILE A 538 7.31 12.76 8.94
N GLY A 539 8.25 13.70 8.90
CA GLY A 539 8.37 14.65 7.80
C GLY A 539 9.41 15.72 8.09
N ASP A 540 10.22 16.04 7.09
CA ASP A 540 11.05 17.25 7.10
C ASP A 540 10.13 18.46 6.98
N VAL A 541 9.73 19.01 8.12
CA VAL A 541 8.89 20.21 8.21
C VAL A 541 9.72 21.43 8.63
N ARG A 542 11.02 21.23 8.86
CA ARG A 542 11.99 22.23 9.30
C ARG A 542 13.30 22.03 8.55
N ALA A 543 13.39 22.60 7.35
CA ALA A 543 14.60 22.63 6.53
C ALA A 543 15.86 23.26 7.20
N ASP A 544 15.73 23.88 8.38
CA ASP A 544 16.86 24.35 9.19
C ASP A 544 17.40 23.32 10.19
N VAL A 545 16.80 22.14 10.24
CA VAL A 545 17.18 20.97 11.05
C VAL A 545 17.56 19.85 10.08
N ALA A 546 18.58 19.06 10.43
CA ALA A 546 19.04 17.96 9.59
C ALA A 546 18.18 16.70 9.79
N GLY A 547 17.90 16.00 8.70
CA GLY A 547 17.09 14.80 8.67
C GLY A 547 15.58 15.05 8.79
N THR A 548 14.82 13.98 8.99
CA THR A 548 13.35 14.03 9.02
C THR A 548 12.83 14.05 10.46
N GLU A 549 12.04 15.06 10.82
CA GLU A 549 11.42 15.11 12.15
C GLU A 549 10.38 14.01 12.35
N VAL A 550 10.15 13.66 13.62
CA VAL A 550 9.11 12.72 14.03
C VAL A 550 8.22 13.29 15.12
N TRP A 551 6.95 12.88 15.13
CA TRP A 551 6.01 13.24 16.20
C TRP A 551 4.92 12.18 16.38
N ALA A 552 4.25 12.24 17.52
CA ALA A 552 3.17 11.33 17.89
C ALA A 552 2.13 12.01 18.79
N SER A 553 0.94 11.43 18.90
CA SER A 553 -0.16 11.92 19.77
C SER A 553 0.07 11.65 21.26
N MET A 554 1.27 11.97 21.76
CA MET A 554 1.70 11.75 23.14
C MET A 554 0.93 12.65 24.14
N PRO A 555 0.84 12.26 25.43
CA PRO A 555 0.30 13.14 26.46
C PRO A 555 1.08 14.46 26.55
N GLY A 556 0.36 15.58 26.45
CA GLY A 556 1.00 16.91 26.48
C GLY A 556 1.91 17.10 27.69
N GLY A 557 3.17 17.49 27.42
CA GLY A 557 4.18 17.75 28.45
C GLY A 557 4.92 16.51 28.97
N THR A 558 4.77 15.34 28.34
CA THR A 558 5.66 14.19 28.55
C THR A 558 6.96 14.31 27.76
N ASP A 559 7.92 13.47 28.09
CA ASP A 559 9.06 13.21 27.21
C ASP A 559 8.52 12.76 25.84
N ALA A 560 9.18 13.20 24.76
CA ALA A 560 8.76 13.00 23.37
C ALA A 560 7.38 13.57 22.96
N SER A 561 6.73 14.41 23.79
CA SER A 561 5.53 15.17 23.37
C SER A 561 5.94 16.41 22.58
N GLY A 562 5.73 16.38 21.27
CA GLY A 562 6.03 17.50 20.38
C GLY A 562 6.65 17.04 19.07
N LEU A 563 7.22 17.99 18.35
CA LEU A 563 8.06 17.74 17.17
C LEU A 563 9.48 17.40 17.65
N LEU A 564 10.02 16.28 17.19
CA LEU A 564 11.31 15.75 17.63
C LEU A 564 12.29 15.68 16.45
N SER A 565 13.58 15.88 16.72
CA SER A 565 14.64 15.58 15.76
C SER A 565 14.81 14.07 15.58
N THR A 566 15.65 13.68 14.61
CA THR A 566 16.10 12.29 14.40
C THR A 566 16.78 11.68 15.63
N GLY A 567 17.36 12.50 16.51
CA GLY A 567 17.96 12.08 17.78
C GLY A 567 17.01 12.07 18.98
N GLY A 568 15.73 12.43 18.78
CA GLY A 568 14.72 12.48 19.85
C GLY A 568 14.71 13.77 20.69
N ASP A 569 15.45 14.80 20.28
CA ASP A 569 15.42 16.11 20.95
C ASP A 569 14.11 16.84 20.64
N ILE A 570 13.46 17.43 21.66
CA ILE A 570 12.24 18.21 21.46
C ILE A 570 12.57 19.55 20.80
N LEU A 571 12.17 19.71 19.54
CA LEU A 571 12.34 20.92 18.73
C LEU A 571 11.21 21.93 18.97
N SER A 572 9.99 21.43 19.20
CA SER A 572 8.80 22.24 19.43
C SER A 572 7.77 21.46 20.24
N ALA A 573 7.00 22.14 21.10
CA ALA A 573 5.86 21.54 21.78
C ALA A 573 4.62 21.38 20.88
N ALA A 574 4.56 22.13 19.78
CA ALA A 574 3.52 22.00 18.77
C ALA A 574 3.94 20.99 17.70
N THR A 575 2.96 20.27 17.15
CA THR A 575 3.14 19.28 16.08
C THR A 575 2.31 19.65 14.85
N PRO A 576 2.73 19.22 13.65
CA PRO A 576 1.85 19.16 12.49
C PRO A 576 0.69 18.15 12.69
N GLY A 577 -0.13 17.98 11.64
CA GLY A 577 -1.12 16.91 11.58
C GLY A 577 -0.50 15.51 11.58
N THR A 578 -1.30 14.47 11.84
CA THR A 578 -0.83 13.08 12.00
C THR A 578 -1.63 12.10 11.14
N ASN A 579 -1.81 12.43 9.87
CA ASN A 579 -2.62 11.63 8.94
C ASN A 579 -1.80 11.14 7.75
N MET A 580 -1.61 11.98 6.71
CA MET A 580 -0.78 11.63 5.55
C MET A 580 0.27 12.71 5.29
N SER A 581 1.50 12.30 4.99
CA SER A 581 2.49 13.19 4.38
C SER A 581 2.23 13.33 2.88
N ILE A 582 2.62 14.46 2.32
CA ILE A 582 2.61 14.71 0.88
C ILE A 582 3.79 15.61 0.50
N ARG A 583 4.50 15.27 -0.57
CA ARG A 583 5.49 16.08 -1.24
C ARG A 583 4.79 16.98 -2.26
N TRP A 584 4.31 18.11 -1.77
CA TRP A 584 3.51 19.04 -2.57
C TRP A 584 4.32 20.25 -3.05
N SER A 585 5.22 20.74 -2.21
CA SER A 585 5.90 22.01 -2.44
C SER A 585 7.18 21.85 -3.23
N ALA A 586 7.60 22.92 -3.86
CA ALA A 586 8.77 22.93 -4.74
C ALA A 586 10.12 22.77 -4.02
N ASP A 587 10.17 22.77 -2.69
CA ASP A 587 11.39 22.89 -1.88
C ASP A 587 11.81 21.60 -1.14
N LEU A 588 11.27 20.44 -1.55
CA LEU A 588 11.54 19.11 -0.99
C LEU A 588 11.11 18.91 0.48
N THR A 589 10.54 19.94 1.14
CA THR A 589 9.97 19.79 2.47
C THR A 589 8.68 18.98 2.44
N THR A 590 8.29 18.43 3.58
CA THR A 590 7.08 17.65 3.77
C THR A 590 5.89 18.53 4.14
N GLN A 591 4.76 18.32 3.47
CA GLN A 591 3.46 18.88 3.86
C GLN A 591 2.55 17.78 4.38
N ILE A 592 1.47 18.17 5.07
CA ILE A 592 0.56 17.23 5.71
C ILE A 592 -0.85 17.40 5.16
N VAL A 593 -1.45 16.28 4.75
CA VAL A 593 -2.86 16.20 4.38
C VAL A 593 -3.70 16.06 5.64
N ASN A 594 -4.62 16.99 5.87
CA ASN A 594 -5.55 16.98 6.99
C ASN A 594 -7.00 16.88 6.51
N GLY A 595 -7.88 16.39 7.40
CA GLY A 595 -9.30 16.23 7.13
C GLY A 595 -9.89 15.08 7.95
N SER A 596 -11.19 15.11 8.22
CA SER A 596 -11.93 13.96 8.74
C SER A 596 -13.43 14.19 8.67
N GLY A 597 -14.20 13.12 8.53
CA GLY A 597 -15.66 13.16 8.45
C GLY A 597 -16.18 14.09 7.33
N ASN A 598 -16.74 15.24 7.72
CA ASN A 598 -17.32 16.21 6.78
C ASN A 598 -16.42 17.43 6.54
N ALA A 599 -15.22 17.48 7.12
CA ALA A 599 -14.31 18.60 6.94
C ALA A 599 -13.70 18.59 5.54
N THR A 600 -13.57 19.77 4.93
CA THR A 600 -12.83 19.95 3.68
C THR A 600 -11.38 19.51 3.89
N PRO A 601 -10.83 18.61 3.06
CA PRO A 601 -9.43 18.22 3.13
C PRO A 601 -8.51 19.42 2.87
N THR A 602 -7.37 19.48 3.55
CA THR A 602 -6.34 20.51 3.36
C THR A 602 -4.96 19.91 3.16
N ILE A 603 -4.10 20.60 2.41
CA ILE A 603 -2.65 20.40 2.45
C ILE A 603 -2.07 21.57 3.23
N ASP A 604 -1.40 21.27 4.34
CA ASP A 604 -0.83 22.26 5.24
C ASP A 604 0.70 22.16 5.27
N ASP A 605 1.36 23.29 5.05
CA ASP A 605 2.78 23.51 5.27
C ASP A 605 2.99 24.06 6.68
N TRP A 606 4.00 23.53 7.38
CA TRP A 606 4.29 23.89 8.76
C TRP A 606 4.60 25.38 8.96
N THR A 607 5.24 26.02 7.98
CA THR A 607 5.70 27.41 8.05
C THR A 607 4.79 28.37 7.28
N ARG A 608 4.22 27.93 6.16
CA ARG A 608 3.40 28.73 5.24
C ARG A 608 1.90 28.59 5.50
N GLY A 609 1.47 27.60 6.28
CA GLY A 609 0.07 27.31 6.56
C GLY A 609 -0.60 26.53 5.42
N THR A 610 -1.92 26.65 5.29
CA THR A 610 -2.69 25.92 4.27
C THR A 610 -2.31 26.34 2.85
N LEU A 611 -1.81 25.38 2.08
CA LEU A 611 -1.46 25.54 0.66
C LEU A 611 -2.64 25.22 -0.26
N LEU A 612 -3.43 24.21 0.12
CA LEU A 612 -4.63 23.79 -0.62
C LEU A 612 -5.79 23.57 0.36
N ALA A 613 -6.97 24.07 0.01
CA ALA A 613 -8.24 23.61 0.57
C ALA A 613 -9.02 22.95 -0.56
N ALA A 614 -9.22 21.63 -0.48
CA ALA A 614 -9.84 20.82 -1.53
C ALA A 614 -11.38 20.95 -1.51
N GLU A 615 -11.89 22.15 -1.78
CA GLU A 615 -13.32 22.46 -1.66
C GLU A 615 -14.21 21.54 -2.50
N GLY A 616 -15.35 21.15 -1.93
CA GLY A 616 -16.29 20.22 -2.56
C GLY A 616 -15.89 18.74 -2.47
N THR A 617 -14.77 18.41 -1.83
CA THR A 617 -14.28 17.04 -1.65
C THR A 617 -14.34 16.59 -0.19
N ARG A 618 -14.02 15.32 0.06
CA ARG A 618 -14.00 14.70 1.38
C ARG A 618 -12.89 13.68 1.52
N THR A 619 -12.41 13.52 2.74
CA THR A 619 -11.64 12.34 3.13
C THR A 619 -12.55 11.16 3.50
N ASN A 620 -11.94 10.00 3.70
CA ASN A 620 -12.57 8.70 3.91
C ASN A 620 -12.38 8.19 5.34
N ASN A 621 -12.97 7.04 5.64
CA ASN A 621 -12.67 6.22 6.83
C ASN A 621 -12.90 6.95 8.17
N GLY A 622 -13.93 7.80 8.22
CA GLY A 622 -14.42 8.45 9.43
C GLY A 622 -13.39 9.38 10.08
N THR A 623 -12.92 9.02 11.28
CA THR A 623 -11.91 9.78 12.03
C THR A 623 -10.49 9.50 11.56
N LYS A 624 -10.23 8.41 10.82
CA LYS A 624 -8.94 8.19 10.16
C LYS A 624 -8.70 9.34 9.18
N GLY A 625 -9.72 9.69 8.40
CA GLY A 625 -9.73 10.91 7.60
C GLY A 625 -8.76 10.82 6.42
N THR A 626 -8.58 9.64 5.86
CA THR A 626 -7.59 9.36 4.82
C THR A 626 -8.03 9.95 3.47
N PRO A 627 -7.11 10.48 2.65
CA PRO A 627 -7.38 10.65 1.22
C PRO A 627 -7.67 9.28 0.57
N SER A 628 -8.17 9.28 -0.67
CA SER A 628 -8.30 8.04 -1.44
C SER A 628 -6.94 7.50 -1.82
N LEU A 629 -6.02 8.39 -2.23
CA LEU A 629 -4.62 8.09 -2.51
C LEU A 629 -3.78 9.38 -2.41
N VAL A 630 -2.53 9.26 -1.98
CA VAL A 630 -1.46 10.24 -2.20
C VAL A 630 -0.32 9.52 -2.91
N ALA A 631 0.01 9.93 -4.13
CA ALA A 631 1.08 9.33 -4.92
C ALA A 631 1.50 10.24 -6.08
N ASP A 632 2.76 10.16 -6.52
CA ASP A 632 3.23 10.65 -7.83
C ASP A 632 2.61 9.75 -8.92
N VAL A 633 1.47 10.18 -9.46
CA VAL A 633 0.74 9.43 -10.50
C VAL A 633 0.86 10.10 -11.86
N LEU A 634 1.33 11.35 -11.92
CA LEU A 634 1.53 12.12 -13.14
C LEU A 634 2.51 13.28 -12.88
N GLY A 635 2.91 13.98 -13.94
CA GLY A 635 3.77 15.15 -13.76
C GLY A 635 5.18 14.77 -13.31
N ASP A 636 5.77 15.61 -12.45
CA ASP A 636 7.11 15.39 -11.93
C ASP A 636 7.10 14.60 -10.61
N TRP A 637 8.18 14.65 -9.83
CA TRP A 637 8.35 13.85 -8.61
C TRP A 637 7.39 14.18 -7.45
N ARG A 638 6.61 15.26 -7.57
CA ARG A 638 5.67 15.66 -6.51
C ARG A 638 4.46 14.74 -6.53
N GLU A 639 3.84 14.63 -5.37
CA GLU A 639 2.73 13.70 -5.18
C GLU A 639 1.39 14.41 -5.43
N GLU A 640 0.51 13.74 -6.18
CA GLU A 640 -0.88 14.15 -6.33
C GLU A 640 -1.70 13.79 -5.08
N LEU A 641 -2.71 14.62 -4.81
CA LEU A 641 -3.76 14.32 -3.82
C LEU A 641 -5.02 13.85 -4.54
N LEU A 642 -5.44 12.61 -4.26
CA LEU A 642 -6.70 12.05 -4.75
C LEU A 642 -7.73 11.99 -3.62
N VAL A 643 -8.84 12.71 -3.80
CA VAL A 643 -9.95 12.76 -2.83
C VAL A 643 -11.28 12.72 -3.54
N ARG A 644 -12.25 11.99 -2.99
CA ARG A 644 -13.58 11.92 -3.59
C ARG A 644 -14.29 13.27 -3.51
N THR A 645 -15.07 13.58 -4.53
CA THR A 645 -16.13 14.59 -4.42
C THR A 645 -17.13 14.23 -3.32
N ALA A 646 -17.79 15.23 -2.73
CA ALA A 646 -18.67 15.02 -1.58
C ALA A 646 -19.81 14.02 -1.84
N ASP A 647 -20.31 13.97 -3.08
CA ASP A 647 -21.35 13.04 -3.55
C ASP A 647 -20.80 11.73 -4.17
N SER A 648 -19.48 11.64 -4.32
CA SER A 648 -18.75 10.54 -4.95
C SER A 648 -19.13 10.31 -6.41
N THR A 649 -19.39 11.39 -7.15
CA THR A 649 -19.57 11.32 -8.62
C THR A 649 -18.25 11.40 -9.39
N ALA A 650 -17.18 11.83 -8.73
CA ALA A 650 -15.83 11.86 -9.25
C ALA A 650 -14.78 11.64 -8.15
N LEU A 651 -13.61 11.13 -8.54
CA LEU A 651 -12.36 11.22 -7.78
C LEU A 651 -11.59 12.44 -8.27
N ARG A 652 -11.33 13.41 -7.38
CA ARG A 652 -10.63 14.64 -7.74
C ARG A 652 -9.15 14.48 -7.50
N ILE A 653 -8.36 14.73 -8.54
CA ILE A 653 -6.91 14.65 -8.57
C ILE A 653 -6.35 16.08 -8.58
N PHE A 654 -5.60 16.43 -7.54
CA PHE A 654 -4.88 17.70 -7.46
C PHE A 654 -3.38 17.46 -7.67
N THR A 655 -2.75 18.31 -8.49
CA THR A 655 -1.29 18.37 -8.69
C THR A 655 -0.76 19.70 -8.19
N SER A 656 0.48 19.71 -7.72
CA SER A 656 1.19 20.95 -7.41
C SER A 656 1.39 21.78 -8.67
N THR A 657 1.39 23.11 -8.51
CA THR A 657 1.69 24.07 -9.58
C THR A 657 2.79 25.06 -9.18
N GLU A 658 3.56 24.73 -8.15
CA GLU A 658 4.73 25.52 -7.75
C GLU A 658 5.90 25.21 -8.69
N ASP A 659 6.57 26.21 -9.24
CA ASP A 659 7.77 26.00 -10.07
C ASP A 659 8.92 25.46 -9.20
N THR A 660 9.48 24.30 -9.52
CA THR A 660 10.61 23.69 -8.78
C THR A 660 11.91 23.79 -9.54
N GLY A 661 13.01 24.01 -8.80
CA GLY A 661 14.37 23.94 -9.34
C GLY A 661 15.00 22.55 -9.21
N HIS A 662 14.19 21.53 -8.90
CA HIS A 662 14.64 20.17 -8.64
C HIS A 662 14.15 19.20 -9.71
N LYS A 663 15.10 18.45 -10.27
CA LYS A 663 14.84 17.32 -11.16
C LYS A 663 14.98 16.03 -10.35
N LEU A 664 13.94 15.22 -10.25
CA LEU A 664 14.00 13.91 -9.61
C LEU A 664 13.29 12.91 -10.50
N THR A 665 13.73 11.65 -10.45
CA THR A 665 12.99 10.55 -11.08
C THR A 665 11.59 10.47 -10.47
N THR A 666 10.60 10.07 -11.26
CA THR A 666 9.28 9.72 -10.71
C THR A 666 9.46 8.75 -9.53
N LEU A 667 8.76 9.02 -8.43
CA LEU A 667 8.86 8.22 -7.20
C LEU A 667 8.34 6.80 -7.44
N MET A 668 7.45 6.62 -8.42
CA MET A 668 6.93 5.29 -8.78
C MET A 668 7.98 4.36 -9.41
N HIS A 669 9.18 4.85 -9.72
CA HIS A 669 10.31 4.02 -10.15
C HIS A 669 11.24 3.63 -8.99
N ASP A 670 10.97 4.08 -7.76
CA ASP A 670 11.57 3.54 -6.55
C ASP A 670 10.77 2.29 -6.09
N PRO A 671 11.39 1.08 -6.02
CA PRO A 671 10.66 -0.14 -5.71
C PRO A 671 9.92 -0.11 -4.36
N GLN A 672 10.53 0.51 -3.34
CA GLN A 672 9.90 0.68 -2.03
C GLN A 672 8.69 1.60 -2.14
N TYR A 673 8.84 2.82 -2.67
CA TYR A 673 7.74 3.76 -2.83
C TYR A 673 6.57 3.16 -3.63
N ARG A 674 6.86 2.50 -4.75
CA ARG A 674 5.83 1.87 -5.60
C ARG A 674 5.08 0.74 -4.88
N ALA A 675 5.77 -0.08 -4.10
CA ALA A 675 5.16 -1.09 -3.25
C ALA A 675 4.30 -0.46 -2.15
N GLU A 676 4.77 0.65 -1.56
CA GLU A 676 4.07 1.40 -0.53
C GLU A 676 2.80 2.07 -1.06
N VAL A 677 2.81 2.57 -2.31
CA VAL A 677 1.61 3.07 -3.01
C VAL A 677 0.59 1.95 -3.23
N ALA A 678 1.04 0.75 -3.63
CA ALA A 678 0.15 -0.41 -3.78
C ALA A 678 -0.55 -0.77 -2.45
N ARG A 679 0.20 -0.81 -1.35
CA ARG A 679 -0.34 -1.12 -0.01
C ARG A 679 -1.05 0.05 0.68
N GLN A 680 -1.13 1.24 0.09
CA GLN A 680 -1.69 2.41 0.79
C GLN A 680 -3.17 2.18 1.18
N ASN A 681 -3.90 1.33 0.47
CA ASN A 681 -5.28 0.95 0.79
C ASN A 681 -5.41 -0.01 1.99
N THR A 682 -4.30 -0.58 2.48
CA THR A 682 -4.32 -1.64 3.47
C THR A 682 -4.75 -1.12 4.85
N THR A 683 -5.92 -1.55 5.30
CA THR A 683 -6.51 -1.30 6.62
C THR A 683 -6.48 0.17 7.08
N TYR A 684 -5.50 0.60 7.86
CA TYR A 684 -5.33 1.99 8.27
C TYR A 684 -4.22 2.57 7.43
N ASN A 685 -4.62 3.19 6.32
CA ASN A 685 -3.75 3.73 5.28
C ASN A 685 -2.56 4.50 5.90
N GLN A 686 -1.33 4.09 5.57
CA GLN A 686 -0.10 4.78 5.94
C GLN A 686 0.51 5.45 4.72
N PRO A 687 1.25 6.57 4.87
CA PRO A 687 1.95 7.20 3.76
C PRO A 687 2.94 6.26 3.07
N SER A 688 3.31 6.64 1.85
CA SER A 688 4.30 5.93 1.05
C SER A 688 5.67 6.60 1.18
N TYR A 689 6.72 5.79 1.33
CA TYR A 689 8.08 6.28 1.51
C TYR A 689 9.05 5.70 0.50
N THR A 690 10.07 6.47 0.16
CA THR A 690 11.17 6.05 -0.71
C THR A 690 12.20 5.21 0.03
N SER A 691 12.97 4.39 -0.72
CA SER A 691 14.14 3.68 -0.21
C SER A 691 15.30 4.59 0.22
N TYR A 692 15.27 5.85 -0.23
CA TYR A 692 16.27 6.87 0.07
C TYR A 692 15.66 8.05 0.83
N HIS A 693 16.52 8.86 1.45
CA HIS A 693 16.11 10.08 2.16
C HIS A 693 15.52 11.13 1.21
N LEU A 694 14.21 11.36 1.29
CA LEU A 694 13.49 12.37 0.49
C LEU A 694 13.10 13.57 1.37
N ALA A 695 14.00 14.55 1.47
CA ALA A 695 13.86 15.77 2.28
C ALA A 695 14.68 16.93 1.69
N SER A 696 14.57 18.12 2.27
CA SER A 696 15.24 19.33 1.78
C SER A 696 16.78 19.35 1.93
N ASP A 697 17.34 18.49 2.78
CA ASP A 697 18.79 18.30 2.94
C ASP A 697 19.32 17.03 2.25
N MET A 698 18.52 16.40 1.38
CA MET A 698 18.90 15.17 0.70
C MET A 698 20.17 15.30 -0.15
N ASP A 699 20.94 14.21 -0.19
CA ASP A 699 22.07 14.05 -1.12
C ASP A 699 21.58 13.32 -2.37
N PHE A 700 21.43 14.06 -3.48
CA PHE A 700 21.00 13.50 -4.77
C PHE A 700 21.89 12.35 -5.26
N ALA A 701 23.17 12.27 -4.82
CA ALA A 701 24.05 11.17 -5.19
C ALA A 701 23.66 9.82 -4.52
N LYS A 702 22.78 9.84 -3.51
CA LYS A 702 22.22 8.65 -2.87
C LYS A 702 20.92 8.17 -3.52
N VAL A 703 20.32 8.94 -4.43
CA VAL A 703 19.13 8.50 -5.17
C VAL A 703 19.54 7.40 -6.16
N PRO A 704 18.83 6.25 -6.21
CA PRO A 704 19.17 5.16 -7.12
C PRO A 704 19.20 5.59 -8.60
N VAL A 705 20.24 5.16 -9.31
CA VAL A 705 20.36 5.31 -10.77
C VAL A 705 20.16 3.94 -11.40
N LEU A 706 19.08 3.77 -12.16
CA LEU A 706 18.67 2.49 -12.73
C LEU A 706 19.29 2.21 -14.11
N THR A 707 19.95 3.20 -14.71
CA THR A 707 20.61 3.01 -16.02
C THR A 707 21.97 2.33 -15.88
N THR A 708 22.30 1.47 -16.83
CA THR A 708 23.61 0.82 -16.91
C THR A 708 24.58 1.63 -17.78
N PRO A 709 25.74 2.09 -17.25
CA PRO A 709 26.73 2.79 -18.04
C PRO A 709 27.38 1.89 -19.10
N SER A 710 27.41 2.35 -20.35
CA SER A 710 28.04 1.65 -21.48
C SER A 710 28.84 2.62 -22.35
N ALA A 711 29.89 2.13 -23.01
CA ALA A 711 30.68 2.91 -23.95
C ALA A 711 30.18 2.64 -25.39
N PRO A 712 29.73 3.68 -26.12
CA PRO A 712 29.34 3.52 -27.51
C PRO A 712 30.42 2.89 -28.37
N ILE A 713 30.02 2.00 -29.29
CA ILE A 713 30.92 1.51 -30.33
C ILE A 713 31.12 2.63 -31.36
N GLY A 714 32.34 3.11 -31.53
CA GLY A 714 32.62 4.17 -32.51
C GLY A 714 32.28 3.79 -33.97
N PRO A 715 31.67 4.69 -34.75
CA PRO A 715 31.42 4.48 -36.17
C PRO A 715 32.74 4.40 -36.94
N LYS A 716 32.71 3.81 -38.13
CA LYS A 716 33.87 3.83 -39.04
C LYS A 716 33.59 4.74 -40.21
N PHE A 717 34.47 5.70 -40.42
CA PHE A 717 34.48 6.57 -41.58
C PHE A 717 35.41 5.99 -42.64
N LYS A 718 34.92 5.87 -43.87
CA LYS A 718 35.73 5.41 -44.99
C LYS A 718 35.63 6.40 -46.14
N ASP A 719 36.66 7.23 -46.18
CA ASP A 719 36.99 8.10 -47.31
C ASP A 719 37.52 7.25 -48.47
N ARG A 720 36.98 7.48 -49.67
CA ARG A 720 37.39 6.90 -50.94
C ARG A 720 37.80 8.05 -51.87
N PRO A 721 39.06 8.52 -51.76
CA PRO A 721 39.50 9.75 -52.41
C PRO A 721 39.22 9.79 -53.91
N GLY A 722 38.60 10.87 -54.39
CA GLY A 722 38.24 11.07 -55.79
C GLY A 722 37.01 10.29 -56.26
N THR A 723 36.12 9.90 -55.34
CA THR A 723 34.82 9.30 -55.66
C THR A 723 33.73 9.81 -54.74
N ASP A 724 32.51 10.01 -55.25
CA ASP A 724 31.30 10.36 -54.48
C ASP A 724 30.77 9.15 -53.63
N HIS A 725 31.66 8.31 -53.08
CA HIS A 725 31.33 7.03 -52.46
C HIS A 725 31.89 6.88 -51.04
N ASP A 726 32.02 7.99 -50.34
CA ASP A 726 32.36 8.00 -48.93
C ASP A 726 31.22 7.39 -48.12
N GLU A 727 31.61 6.64 -47.08
CA GLU A 727 30.65 5.90 -46.28
C GLU A 727 30.92 6.09 -44.78
N VAL A 728 29.84 6.37 -44.06
CA VAL A 728 29.75 6.20 -42.60
C VAL A 728 29.24 4.79 -42.34
N GLN A 729 29.97 4.02 -41.52
CA GLN A 729 29.56 2.69 -41.11
C GLN A 729 29.07 2.72 -39.67
N ILE A 730 27.76 2.61 -39.49
CA ILE A 730 27.08 2.57 -38.19
C ILE A 730 27.19 1.16 -37.61
N PRO A 731 27.72 1.00 -36.38
CA PRO A 731 27.89 -0.31 -35.76
C PRO A 731 26.56 -0.91 -35.29
N HIS A 732 26.62 -2.19 -34.93
CA HIS A 732 25.55 -2.80 -34.15
C HIS A 732 25.88 -2.65 -32.68
N ASP A 733 25.05 -1.90 -31.96
CA ASP A 733 25.21 -1.61 -30.54
C ASP A 733 23.87 -1.83 -29.84
N PRO A 734 23.79 -2.72 -28.84
CA PRO A 734 22.55 -2.95 -28.11
C PRO A 734 22.19 -1.80 -27.15
N ALA A 735 23.17 -0.98 -26.74
CA ALA A 735 22.98 0.08 -25.75
C ALA A 735 22.75 1.46 -26.38
N PHE A 736 22.97 1.61 -27.70
CA PHE A 736 22.93 2.91 -28.36
C PHE A 736 22.21 2.88 -29.72
N ARG A 737 21.48 3.95 -30.00
CA ARG A 737 21.05 4.36 -31.35
C ARG A 737 22.00 5.41 -31.88
N TYR A 738 22.19 5.45 -33.20
CA TYR A 738 23.11 6.40 -33.83
C TYR A 738 22.33 7.35 -34.73
N TYR A 739 22.69 8.63 -34.67
CA TYR A 739 22.14 9.70 -35.48
C TYR A 739 23.25 10.26 -36.36
N VAL A 740 22.98 10.44 -37.65
CA VAL A 740 23.90 11.04 -38.61
C VAL A 740 23.32 12.39 -39.02
N ASP A 741 24.04 13.47 -38.71
CA ASP A 741 23.61 14.86 -38.94
C ASP A 741 22.21 15.16 -38.38
N GLY A 742 21.90 14.55 -37.22
CA GLY A 742 20.63 14.71 -36.51
C GLY A 742 19.55 13.68 -36.87
N GLU A 743 19.73 12.87 -37.90
CA GLU A 743 18.73 11.91 -38.38
C GLU A 743 19.05 10.48 -37.91
N LEU A 744 18.04 9.74 -37.45
CA LEU A 744 18.21 8.36 -36.98
C LEU A 744 18.75 7.46 -38.10
N ALA A 745 19.88 6.79 -37.84
CA ALA A 745 20.54 5.94 -38.82
C ALA A 745 20.39 4.44 -38.47
N GLU A 746 20.04 3.64 -39.49
CA GLU A 746 20.08 2.18 -39.37
C GLU A 746 21.52 1.65 -39.33
N LYS A 747 21.70 0.48 -38.69
CA LYS A 747 22.99 -0.23 -38.72
C LYS A 747 23.40 -0.53 -40.17
N GLY A 748 24.68 -0.35 -40.48
CA GLY A 748 25.21 -0.61 -41.82
C GLY A 748 25.88 0.62 -42.41
N LYS A 749 25.64 0.87 -43.71
CA LYS A 749 26.35 1.89 -44.48
C LYS A 749 25.41 3.01 -44.86
N SER A 750 25.82 4.23 -44.53
CA SER A 750 25.19 5.47 -45.00
C SER A 750 26.19 6.22 -45.88
N ALA A 751 25.70 6.90 -46.91
CA ALA A 751 26.54 7.79 -47.72
C ALA A 751 26.98 8.98 -46.85
N GLY A 752 28.24 9.39 -46.98
CA GLY A 752 28.76 10.63 -46.39
C GLY A 752 29.15 11.61 -47.49
N GLU A 753 28.90 12.90 -47.28
CA GLU A 753 29.36 13.98 -48.16
C GLU A 753 29.70 15.19 -47.28
N GLY A 754 30.88 15.79 -47.47
CA GLY A 754 31.32 16.94 -46.68
C GLY A 754 31.61 16.62 -45.21
N GLU A 755 31.20 17.53 -44.31
CA GLU A 755 31.30 17.33 -42.86
C GLU A 755 30.11 16.51 -42.37
N VAL A 756 30.39 15.40 -41.70
CA VAL A 756 29.39 14.47 -41.17
C VAL A 756 29.63 14.26 -39.68
N THR A 757 28.60 14.47 -38.87
CA THR A 757 28.61 14.22 -37.42
C THR A 757 27.74 13.02 -37.10
N VAL A 758 28.29 12.10 -36.31
CA VAL A 758 27.58 10.93 -35.79
C VAL A 758 27.45 11.07 -34.28
N VAL A 759 26.23 10.98 -33.75
CA VAL A 759 25.95 11.01 -32.31
C VAL A 759 25.36 9.67 -31.88
N ALA A 760 25.91 9.07 -30.82
CA ALA A 760 25.34 7.92 -30.14
C ALA A 760 24.42 8.40 -29.01
N VAL A 761 23.19 7.92 -29.01
CA VAL A 761 22.18 8.18 -27.97
C VAL A 761 21.86 6.87 -27.27
N PRO A 762 21.97 6.79 -25.93
CA PRO A 762 21.64 5.57 -25.20
C PRO A 762 20.16 5.20 -25.38
N VAL A 763 19.88 3.90 -25.43
CA VAL A 763 18.50 3.39 -25.33
C VAL A 763 18.03 3.43 -23.87
N ALA A 764 16.72 3.28 -23.63
CA ALA A 764 16.17 3.17 -22.28
C ALA A 764 16.94 2.16 -21.41
N TRP A 765 17.14 2.49 -20.13
CA TRP A 765 17.89 1.70 -19.15
C TRP A 765 19.41 1.63 -19.41
N SER A 766 19.93 2.34 -20.40
CA SER A 766 21.37 2.51 -20.66
C SER A 766 21.79 3.96 -20.47
N SER A 767 23.05 4.19 -20.11
CA SER A 767 23.65 5.52 -20.05
C SER A 767 25.04 5.54 -20.67
N THR A 768 25.53 6.74 -21.03
CA THR A 768 26.88 6.88 -21.56
C THR A 768 27.88 6.82 -20.41
N ALA A 769 28.83 5.89 -20.46
CA ALA A 769 29.86 5.75 -19.44
C ALA A 769 30.75 7.00 -19.36
N ASP A 770 31.16 7.36 -18.14
CA ASP A 770 32.01 8.52 -17.87
C ASP A 770 33.27 8.54 -18.75
N GLY A 771 33.43 9.63 -19.52
CA GLY A 771 34.57 9.84 -20.40
C GLY A 771 34.55 9.05 -21.72
N ALA A 772 33.46 8.33 -22.03
CA ALA A 772 33.28 7.72 -23.34
C ALA A 772 32.93 8.76 -24.40
N ASP A 773 33.47 8.59 -25.61
CA ASP A 773 33.07 9.39 -26.78
C ASP A 773 31.65 8.97 -27.22
N ALA A 774 30.75 9.94 -27.35
CA ALA A 774 29.40 9.73 -27.88
C ALA A 774 29.13 10.57 -29.15
N GLU A 775 30.11 11.33 -29.62
CA GLU A 775 30.01 12.16 -30.82
C GLU A 775 31.31 12.03 -31.62
N TRP A 776 31.18 11.85 -32.94
CA TRP A 776 32.31 11.78 -33.87
C TRP A 776 32.01 12.59 -35.12
N THR A 777 32.91 13.51 -35.46
CA THR A 777 32.83 14.31 -36.69
C THR A 777 33.98 13.95 -37.63
N VAL A 778 33.66 13.79 -38.92
CA VAL A 778 34.63 13.63 -40.00
C VAL A 778 34.34 14.64 -41.11
N VAL A 779 35.37 15.09 -41.81
CA VAL A 779 35.23 15.82 -43.08
C VAL A 779 35.77 14.91 -44.18
N PHE A 780 34.90 14.56 -45.13
CA PHE A 780 35.29 13.82 -46.32
C PHE A 780 35.86 14.79 -47.37
N ASP A 781 37.00 14.43 -47.98
CA ASP A 781 37.68 15.23 -48.99
C ASP A 781 37.25 14.78 -50.40
N ASP A 782 36.66 15.69 -51.20
CA ASP A 782 36.27 15.46 -52.60
C ASP A 782 37.42 15.07 -53.55
#